data_AF-A0A7V2EN63-F1
#
_entry.id   AF-A0A7V2EN63-F1
#
_cell.length_a   1.000
_cell.length_b   1.000
_cell.length_c   1.000
_cell.angle_alpha   90.00
_cell.angle_beta   90.00
_cell.angle_gamma   90.00
#
_symmetry.space_group_name_H-M   'P 1'
#
loop_
_entity.id
_entity.type
_entity.pdbx_description
1 polymer ?
#
loop_
_entity_poly.entity_id
_entity_poly.type
_entity_poly.pdbx_seq_one_letter_code
_entity_poly.pdbx_strand_id
1 'polypeptide(L)'
;MKQKSSFPGPGIGKGALLLVLFIFSIGATQAFGADNQVSVDYEFNRPYVVPVNIGGVDYDRVIMENADLCGNPGQPRLPSRGARILLPPQSEVSSIEVIQGERIKIGEGYNIEPTAVPHKLSAPHEARPPVPDQDIYGSRNSFPVALHEQVSVQNFRGYSVLILKLNPVEYIPLTGELYYYPDLEIRVNTISTGKAHELFRGLLKDREEVEKRIDNPSETVAYNSLPAPDKNPAEMYDLLIITSYGMESSFQPLKDFHDSTGISTIIRTDKNAPISNPEALRNFIRNAYNTMGIQYVLIAADDDIIPAADLYVRSWSGYDAEIEYNMPADVYFGCLDGTYNYDEDTQWGEPTDGEGGGDVDLMAEVYIGRASVGNSAEAGNFVNKTIAYITQPVSTPYLQNVCLVGENLGFGGESEWGGNCMDELKDSLYNDGYFTIGIPTIQYDVDELYDRDWPGQDWPKVEMKNRINAGKHFINHLGHGSQGYGLKMYNSDVSSLTNTDYCFIYSQTCLAGHFDDYECFAEYMTIKYMNAAFAIVMNARYGWGEYNSTDGPSHRFHREFVDAIYGEDLREFSKANQDSKEDNLYRINQSCMRWCYYELNLFGDPTIAMKENCVDSDGDGYSDPGFANENCPLEDNCPNVFNPDQIDSDGDGYGDSCDLCADFDDNIDSDGDGMPDLCDVCPGYDDFLDTDEDGMPDDCDNCPEVANMTQDDTDGDGVGDLCDVCPGFDDNIDDDNDGVPDGCDICAGFDDAVDSDDDGVPDGCDACAGYDDNVDSDGDAVADGCDNCPADENPGQEDNDNDGVGNICDNCPIHTNTDQADSDQDGVGNVCDNCHQIPNSDQADSDGDGFGDLCDNCPNTWNPGQEDENEDGVGDVCEWICGDCNADGNVNVSDAVFIINFVFVGGSEPEPMESGEVNCDGGVNVSDAVYIINYVFVSGSEPCSCK
;
A
#
# COMPACT_ATOMS: atom_id res chain seq x y z
N MET A 1 7.14 6.15 -28.81
CA MET A 1 7.89 4.87 -28.85
C MET A 1 7.76 4.29 -27.45
N LYS A 2 7.03 3.16 -27.24
CA LYS A 2 7.58 1.80 -26.96
C LYS A 2 8.69 1.85 -25.88
N GLN A 3 8.67 1.21 -24.70
CA GLN A 3 8.15 -0.07 -24.12
C GLN A 3 7.98 0.13 -22.59
N LYS A 4 7.03 -0.44 -21.82
CA LYS A 4 6.71 -1.82 -21.35
C LYS A 4 7.55 -2.36 -20.15
N SER A 5 6.81 -2.95 -19.18
CA SER A 5 7.11 -3.81 -18.00
C SER A 5 7.73 -3.14 -16.75
N SER A 6 7.34 -3.41 -15.49
CA SER A 6 6.59 -4.53 -14.85
C SER A 6 6.16 -4.19 -13.39
N PHE A 7 4.99 -4.69 -12.94
CA PHE A 7 4.60 -4.94 -11.53
C PHE A 7 5.15 -6.32 -11.08
N PRO A 8 5.26 -6.70 -9.77
CA PRO A 8 4.32 -6.51 -8.63
C PRO A 8 4.99 -6.01 -7.31
N GLY A 9 4.33 -5.62 -6.21
CA GLY A 9 2.93 -5.62 -5.77
C GLY A 9 2.73 -4.61 -4.62
N PRO A 10 1.51 -4.44 -4.05
CA PRO A 10 1.32 -3.50 -2.95
C PRO A 10 1.54 -4.19 -1.60
N GLY A 11 2.59 -3.76 -0.89
CA GLY A 11 2.68 -3.94 0.55
C GLY A 11 1.52 -3.21 1.21
N ILE A 12 0.84 -3.91 2.10
CA ILE A 12 -0.25 -3.39 2.92
C ILE A 12 0.41 -2.48 3.96
N GLY A 13 0.44 -1.18 3.67
CA GLY A 13 0.80 -0.15 4.64
C GLY A 13 -0.31 -0.05 5.69
N LYS A 14 0.09 -0.10 6.96
CA LYS A 14 -0.75 0.09 8.13
C LYS A 14 -1.51 1.41 7.99
N GLY A 15 -2.84 1.33 7.99
CA GLY A 15 -3.70 2.51 7.92
C GLY A 15 -3.55 3.32 9.20
N ALA A 16 -3.02 4.53 9.06
CA ALA A 16 -3.18 5.57 10.05
C ALA A 16 -4.68 5.79 10.28
N LEU A 17 -5.06 5.82 11.55
CA LEU A 17 -6.40 6.14 12.04
C LEU A 17 -6.70 7.59 11.68
N LEU A 18 -7.20 7.83 10.46
CA LEU A 18 -7.74 9.13 10.10
C LEU A 18 -9.05 9.28 10.86
N LEU A 19 -8.98 9.93 12.02
CA LEU A 19 -10.13 10.52 12.67
C LEU A 19 -10.68 11.57 11.70
N VAL A 20 -11.59 11.17 10.80
CA VAL A 20 -12.34 12.09 9.96
C VAL A 20 -13.31 12.82 10.87
N LEU A 21 -12.79 13.81 11.59
CA LEU A 21 -13.58 14.94 12.03
C LEU A 21 -14.23 15.49 10.75
N PHE A 22 -15.53 15.24 10.60
CA PHE A 22 -16.38 16.00 9.71
C PHE A 22 -16.29 17.47 10.14
N ILE A 23 -15.29 18.18 9.64
CA ILE A 23 -15.36 19.63 9.55
C ILE A 23 -16.41 19.89 8.49
N PHE A 24 -17.68 19.94 8.91
CA PHE A 24 -18.69 20.66 8.18
C PHE A 24 -18.10 22.04 7.89
N SER A 25 -17.70 22.27 6.64
CA SER A 25 -17.45 23.61 6.16
C SER A 25 -18.80 24.31 6.20
N ILE A 26 -19.13 24.92 7.35
CA ILE A 26 -20.32 25.74 7.53
C ILE A 26 -20.12 27.00 6.70
N GLY A 27 -20.44 26.87 5.42
CA GLY A 27 -20.63 27.94 4.45
C GLY A 27 -22.10 28.17 4.17
N ALA A 28 -23.01 27.91 5.11
CA ALA A 28 -24.42 28.23 4.94
C ALA A 28 -24.67 29.71 5.23
N THR A 29 -24.42 30.58 4.25
CA THR A 29 -25.13 31.86 4.19
C THR A 29 -26.44 31.65 3.43
N GLN A 30 -27.56 31.42 4.12
CA GLN A 30 -28.86 31.81 3.60
C GLN A 30 -29.93 32.01 4.66
N ALA A 31 -30.90 32.86 4.30
CA ALA A 31 -31.77 33.61 5.18
C ALA A 31 -32.97 32.78 5.65
N PHE A 32 -33.32 32.93 6.93
CA PHE A 32 -34.55 32.42 7.51
C PHE A 32 -35.80 32.99 6.80
N GLY A 33 -36.53 32.11 6.13
CA GLY A 33 -37.86 32.35 5.55
C GLY A 33 -38.63 31.03 5.47
N ALA A 34 -39.95 31.10 5.62
CA ALA A 34 -40.86 29.95 5.52
C ALA A 34 -40.92 29.44 4.06
N ASP A 35 -39.90 28.73 3.63
CA ASP A 35 -39.85 28.14 2.30
C ASP A 35 -40.43 26.72 2.34
N ASN A 36 -41.33 26.47 1.40
CA ASN A 36 -41.97 25.18 1.13
C ASN A 36 -40.97 24.18 0.48
N GLN A 37 -39.69 24.25 0.82
CA GLN A 37 -38.63 23.47 0.20
C GLN A 37 -37.47 23.24 1.17
N VAL A 38 -36.99 22.00 1.22
CA VAL A 38 -35.75 21.58 1.88
C VAL A 38 -34.79 21.07 0.80
N SER A 39 -33.50 21.37 0.92
CA SER A 39 -32.47 20.84 0.02
C SER A 39 -31.35 20.18 0.83
N VAL A 40 -30.86 19.03 0.37
CA VAL A 40 -29.72 18.32 0.96
C VAL A 40 -28.83 17.81 -0.17
N ASP A 41 -27.53 18.06 -0.07
CA ASP A 41 -26.53 17.65 -1.05
C ASP A 41 -25.85 16.35 -0.62
N TYR A 42 -25.66 15.43 -1.56
CA TYR A 42 -24.96 14.16 -1.34
C TYR A 42 -23.81 14.02 -2.34
N GLU A 43 -22.63 13.74 -1.80
CA GLU A 43 -21.40 13.50 -2.57
C GLU A 43 -21.05 12.00 -2.56
N PHE A 44 -20.51 11.51 -3.67
CA PHE A 44 -20.18 10.12 -3.91
C PHE A 44 -18.80 9.98 -4.54
N ASN A 45 -17.96 9.16 -3.91
CA ASN A 45 -16.66 8.80 -4.44
C ASN A 45 -16.78 7.95 -5.70
N ARG A 46 -15.78 8.05 -6.58
CA ARG A 46 -15.74 7.24 -7.80
C ARG A 46 -15.76 5.75 -7.44
N PRO A 47 -16.71 4.96 -7.96
CA PRO A 47 -16.75 3.54 -7.70
C PRO A 47 -15.58 2.83 -8.39
N TYR A 48 -15.12 1.74 -7.79
CA TYR A 48 -14.19 0.81 -8.41
C TYR A 48 -14.86 -0.54 -8.63
N VAL A 49 -14.36 -1.29 -9.61
CA VAL A 49 -14.95 -2.55 -10.05
C VAL A 49 -13.96 -3.68 -9.82
N VAL A 50 -14.40 -4.73 -9.14
CA VAL A 50 -13.59 -5.92 -8.84
C VAL A 50 -14.20 -7.17 -9.47
N PRO A 51 -13.39 -8.06 -10.07
CA PRO A 51 -13.90 -9.31 -10.61
C PRO A 51 -14.28 -10.26 -9.47
N VAL A 52 -15.42 -10.94 -9.60
CA VAL A 52 -15.90 -11.94 -8.65
C VAL A 52 -16.34 -13.20 -9.40
N ASN A 53 -16.04 -14.38 -8.87
CA ASN A 53 -16.50 -15.64 -9.46
C ASN A 53 -17.64 -16.20 -8.63
N ILE A 54 -18.83 -16.27 -9.23
CA ILE A 54 -20.04 -16.72 -8.54
C ILE A 54 -20.58 -17.93 -9.29
N GLY A 55 -20.53 -19.10 -8.64
CA GLY A 55 -21.01 -20.34 -9.25
C GLY A 55 -20.28 -20.76 -10.52
N GLY A 56 -19.01 -20.38 -10.67
CA GLY A 56 -18.20 -20.65 -11.86
C GLY A 56 -18.43 -19.67 -13.02
N VAL A 57 -19.16 -18.57 -12.80
CA VAL A 57 -19.34 -17.48 -13.76
C VAL A 57 -18.60 -16.24 -13.26
N ASP A 58 -17.85 -15.60 -14.14
CA ASP A 58 -17.15 -14.35 -13.85
C ASP A 58 -18.13 -13.17 -13.97
N TYR A 59 -18.27 -12.43 -12.88
CA TYR A 59 -19.03 -11.21 -12.76
C TYR A 59 -18.14 -10.06 -12.27
N ASP A 60 -18.70 -8.87 -12.27
CA ASP A 60 -18.10 -7.63 -11.79
C ASP A 60 -18.91 -7.12 -10.59
N ARG A 61 -18.22 -6.84 -9.48
CA ARG A 61 -18.79 -6.20 -8.29
C ARG A 61 -18.39 -4.73 -8.27
N VAL A 62 -19.36 -3.84 -8.08
CA VAL A 62 -19.15 -2.39 -8.04
C VAL A 62 -19.13 -1.93 -6.60
N ILE A 63 -17.99 -1.41 -6.14
CA ILE A 63 -17.82 -0.96 -4.76
C ILE A 63 -17.70 0.56 -4.75
N MET A 64 -18.42 1.20 -3.82
CA MET A 64 -18.42 2.63 -3.60
C MET A 64 -18.43 2.89 -2.10
N GLU A 65 -17.55 3.77 -1.65
CA GLU A 65 -17.51 4.18 -0.24
C GLU A 65 -18.81 4.92 0.14
N ASN A 66 -19.30 4.67 1.36
CA ASN A 66 -20.55 5.25 1.87
C ASN A 66 -21.81 4.96 1.02
N ALA A 67 -21.78 3.88 0.22
CA ALA A 67 -22.92 3.39 -0.52
C ALA A 67 -22.90 1.87 -0.61
N ASP A 68 -23.94 1.26 -0.05
CA ASP A 68 -24.02 -0.17 0.15
C ASP A 68 -24.57 -0.90 -1.06
N LEU A 69 -24.10 -2.13 -1.28
CA LEU A 69 -24.61 -3.00 -2.32
C LEU A 69 -26.07 -3.38 -2.09
N CYS A 70 -26.94 -2.97 -3.01
CA CYS A 70 -28.37 -3.14 -2.94
C CYS A 70 -28.94 -3.83 -4.21
N GLY A 71 -30.01 -4.60 -4.04
CA GLY A 71 -30.74 -5.20 -5.15
C GLY A 71 -31.84 -6.16 -4.67
N ASN A 72 -32.68 -6.62 -5.58
CA ASN A 72 -33.60 -7.74 -5.34
C ASN A 72 -33.16 -8.97 -6.16
N PRO A 73 -33.59 -10.18 -5.79
CA PRO A 73 -33.13 -11.41 -6.42
C PRO A 73 -33.14 -11.36 -7.96
N GLY A 74 -31.99 -11.66 -8.55
CA GLY A 74 -31.77 -11.64 -10.00
C GLY A 74 -31.47 -10.26 -10.61
N GLN A 75 -31.66 -9.16 -9.89
CA GLN A 75 -31.30 -7.81 -10.35
C GLN A 75 -29.79 -7.55 -10.19
N PRO A 76 -29.18 -6.66 -11.01
CA PRO A 76 -27.82 -6.18 -10.76
C PRO A 76 -27.68 -5.62 -9.34
N ARG A 77 -26.68 -6.09 -8.58
CA ARG A 77 -26.37 -5.57 -7.26
C ARG A 77 -25.48 -4.34 -7.41
N LEU A 78 -25.99 -3.16 -7.01
CA LEU A 78 -25.33 -1.87 -7.23
C LEU A 78 -25.30 -1.04 -5.94
N PRO A 79 -24.31 -0.15 -5.77
CA PRO A 79 -24.27 0.77 -4.65
C PRO A 79 -25.48 1.70 -4.57
N SER A 80 -26.06 1.80 -3.37
CA SER A 80 -27.13 2.73 -3.00
C SER A 80 -26.85 3.32 -1.63
N ARG A 81 -27.32 4.55 -1.38
CA ARG A 81 -27.18 5.23 -0.08
C ARG A 81 -28.56 5.58 0.48
N GLY A 82 -28.77 5.33 1.77
CA GLY A 82 -29.95 5.81 2.48
C GLY A 82 -29.87 7.31 2.76
N ALA A 83 -31.01 7.99 2.71
CA ALA A 83 -31.13 9.40 3.06
C ALA A 83 -32.33 9.61 4.00
N ARG A 84 -32.10 10.37 5.08
CA ARG A 84 -33.05 10.67 6.15
C ARG A 84 -33.22 12.19 6.27
N ILE A 85 -34.18 12.73 5.53
CA ILE A 85 -34.37 14.18 5.41
C ILE A 85 -35.51 14.63 6.32
N LEU A 86 -35.22 15.45 7.33
CA LEU A 86 -36.23 16.09 8.16
C LEU A 86 -37.05 17.09 7.34
N LEU A 87 -38.37 16.95 7.42
CA LEU A 87 -39.32 17.86 6.79
C LEU A 87 -39.60 19.06 7.71
N PRO A 88 -39.96 20.24 7.17
CA PRO A 88 -40.41 21.36 7.99
C PRO A 88 -41.64 20.99 8.83
N PRO A 89 -41.83 21.59 10.02
CA PRO A 89 -42.97 21.27 10.86
C PRO A 89 -44.30 21.57 10.15
N GLN A 90 -45.32 20.75 10.41
CA GLN A 90 -46.66 20.91 9.81
C GLN A 90 -46.64 20.88 8.28
N SER A 91 -45.82 20.03 7.68
CA SER A 91 -45.72 19.89 6.24
C SER A 91 -45.74 18.42 5.80
N GLU A 92 -46.12 18.19 4.56
CA GLU A 92 -46.06 16.89 3.89
C GLU A 92 -45.34 17.04 2.54
N VAL A 93 -44.77 15.96 2.04
CA VAL A 93 -44.04 15.95 0.76
C VAL A 93 -45.02 16.19 -0.39
N SER A 94 -44.74 17.20 -1.21
CA SER A 94 -45.47 17.49 -2.44
C SER A 94 -44.76 16.93 -3.67
N SER A 95 -43.43 17.06 -3.75
CA SER A 95 -42.63 16.52 -4.85
C SER A 95 -41.15 16.49 -4.49
N ILE A 96 -40.45 15.47 -4.96
CA ILE A 96 -39.00 15.33 -4.82
C ILE A 96 -38.37 15.58 -6.19
N GLU A 97 -37.41 16.49 -6.26
CA GLU A 97 -36.58 16.76 -7.43
C GLU A 97 -35.14 16.36 -7.14
N VAL A 98 -34.54 15.55 -8.02
CA VAL A 98 -33.12 15.17 -7.92
C VAL A 98 -32.37 15.92 -9.01
N ILE A 99 -31.45 16.77 -8.59
CA ILE A 99 -30.58 17.52 -9.48
C ILE A 99 -29.24 16.81 -9.48
N GLN A 100 -28.98 16.11 -10.57
CA GLN A 100 -27.77 15.34 -10.76
C GLN A 100 -26.60 16.21 -11.23
N GLY A 101 -25.40 15.93 -10.73
CA GLY A 101 -24.14 16.44 -11.25
C GLY A 101 -23.77 15.84 -12.62
N GLU A 102 -22.47 15.85 -12.93
CA GLU A 102 -21.97 15.27 -14.18
C GLU A 102 -22.19 13.75 -14.20
N ARG A 103 -22.75 13.24 -15.30
CA ARG A 103 -22.87 11.80 -15.55
C ARG A 103 -21.56 11.25 -16.09
N ILE A 104 -20.77 10.58 -15.25
CA ILE A 104 -19.42 10.14 -15.62
C ILE A 104 -19.42 8.66 -16.01
N LYS A 105 -18.86 8.34 -17.19
CA LYS A 105 -18.68 6.94 -17.65
C LYS A 105 -17.49 6.30 -16.92
N ILE A 106 -17.74 5.16 -16.28
CA ILE A 106 -16.69 4.31 -15.68
C ILE A 106 -16.08 3.41 -16.75
N GLY A 107 -16.91 2.73 -17.55
CA GLY A 107 -16.46 1.80 -18.57
C GLY A 107 -17.62 1.10 -19.29
N GLU A 108 -17.30 0.05 -20.04
CA GLU A 108 -18.25 -0.78 -20.80
C GLU A 108 -17.82 -2.25 -20.85
N GLY A 109 -18.76 -3.13 -21.16
CA GLY A 109 -18.52 -4.58 -21.19
C GLY A 109 -18.53 -5.26 -19.82
N TYR A 110 -18.91 -4.56 -18.75
CA TYR A 110 -19.08 -5.15 -17.43
C TYR A 110 -20.26 -6.12 -17.39
N ASN A 111 -20.13 -7.18 -16.61
CA ASN A 111 -21.16 -8.16 -16.29
C ASN A 111 -21.43 -8.11 -14.79
N ILE A 112 -22.25 -7.14 -14.34
CA ILE A 112 -22.50 -6.91 -12.91
C ILE A 112 -23.11 -8.14 -12.23
N GLU A 113 -22.71 -8.42 -10.99
CA GLU A 113 -23.23 -9.57 -10.24
C GLU A 113 -24.75 -9.46 -9.97
N PRO A 114 -25.52 -10.56 -10.14
CA PRO A 114 -26.91 -10.60 -9.74
C PRO A 114 -27.06 -10.78 -8.22
N THR A 115 -28.07 -10.14 -7.64
CA THR A 115 -28.43 -10.34 -6.22
C THR A 115 -28.97 -11.75 -6.00
N ALA A 116 -28.57 -12.40 -4.91
CA ALA A 116 -29.01 -13.74 -4.57
C ALA A 116 -30.44 -13.80 -4.05
N VAL A 117 -31.02 -15.00 -4.09
CA VAL A 117 -32.27 -15.30 -3.38
C VAL A 117 -31.89 -15.60 -1.93
N PRO A 118 -32.43 -14.90 -0.93
CA PRO A 118 -32.18 -15.24 0.46
C PRO A 118 -32.67 -16.66 0.80
N HIS A 119 -31.93 -17.35 1.67
CA HIS A 119 -32.18 -18.72 2.09
C HIS A 119 -32.51 -18.77 3.58
N LYS A 120 -33.51 -19.57 3.95
CA LYS A 120 -33.82 -19.84 5.35
C LYS A 120 -32.64 -20.52 6.02
N LEU A 121 -32.25 -20.03 7.20
CA LEU A 121 -31.17 -20.65 7.99
C LEU A 121 -31.51 -22.08 8.46
N SER A 122 -32.78 -22.50 8.41
CA SER A 122 -33.24 -23.82 8.87
C SER A 122 -33.25 -24.92 7.80
N ALA A 123 -32.91 -24.61 6.54
CA ALA A 123 -33.10 -25.52 5.43
C ALA A 123 -31.77 -25.96 4.77
N PRO A 124 -31.39 -27.25 4.82
CA PRO A 124 -30.28 -27.78 4.02
C PRO A 124 -30.77 -27.94 2.58
N HIS A 125 -30.82 -26.83 1.84
CA HIS A 125 -31.08 -26.84 0.40
C HIS A 125 -29.77 -26.71 -0.37
N GLU A 126 -29.71 -27.27 -1.59
CA GLU A 126 -28.68 -26.89 -2.56
C GLU A 126 -28.95 -25.44 -2.95
N ALA A 127 -28.36 -24.46 -2.24
CA ALA A 127 -28.38 -23.09 -2.73
C ALA A 127 -27.72 -23.08 -4.10
N ARG A 128 -28.34 -22.34 -5.01
CA ARG A 128 -27.86 -22.19 -6.37
C ARG A 128 -27.21 -20.83 -6.48
N PRO A 129 -26.14 -20.72 -7.28
CA PRO A 129 -25.61 -19.43 -7.67
C PRO A 129 -26.74 -18.53 -8.17
N PRO A 130 -26.71 -17.22 -7.84
CA PRO A 130 -27.71 -16.27 -8.27
C PRO A 130 -27.89 -16.29 -9.79
N VAL A 131 -29.15 -16.25 -10.24
CA VAL A 131 -29.50 -16.30 -11.66
C VAL A 131 -29.91 -14.90 -12.12
N PRO A 132 -29.21 -14.31 -13.11
CA PRO A 132 -29.58 -13.00 -13.65
C PRO A 132 -30.98 -13.00 -14.25
N ASP A 133 -31.79 -12.00 -13.88
CA ASP A 133 -33.09 -11.75 -14.52
C ASP A 133 -32.85 -11.36 -15.99
N GLN A 134 -33.26 -12.24 -16.90
CA GLN A 134 -32.99 -12.10 -18.33
C GLN A 134 -33.70 -10.89 -18.95
N ASP A 135 -34.81 -10.43 -18.38
CA ASP A 135 -35.52 -9.26 -18.89
C ASP A 135 -34.76 -7.97 -18.54
N ILE A 136 -34.05 -7.94 -17.40
CA ILE A 136 -33.16 -6.83 -17.01
C ILE A 136 -31.82 -6.92 -17.75
N TYR A 137 -31.15 -8.07 -17.67
CA TYR A 137 -29.81 -8.26 -18.26
C TYR A 137 -29.83 -8.22 -19.79
N GLY A 138 -30.96 -8.53 -20.43
CA GLY A 138 -31.16 -8.38 -21.87
C GLY A 138 -31.52 -6.96 -22.32
N SER A 139 -31.65 -5.99 -21.40
CA SER A 139 -32.21 -4.66 -21.67
C SER A 139 -31.14 -3.61 -22.00
N ARG A 140 -31.52 -2.65 -22.87
CA ARG A 140 -30.75 -1.41 -23.13
C ARG A 140 -31.18 -0.23 -22.26
N ASN A 141 -32.15 -0.44 -21.37
CA ASN A 141 -32.57 0.60 -20.44
C ASN A 141 -31.58 0.67 -19.27
N SER A 142 -31.49 1.84 -18.65
CA SER A 142 -30.72 2.03 -17.43
C SER A 142 -31.32 1.23 -16.27
N PHE A 143 -30.45 0.70 -15.43
CA PHE A 143 -30.77 0.09 -14.15
C PHE A 143 -29.91 0.75 -13.04
N PRO A 144 -30.50 1.20 -11.92
CA PRO A 144 -31.93 1.38 -11.75
C PRO A 144 -32.49 2.46 -12.70
N VAL A 145 -33.81 2.48 -12.89
CA VAL A 145 -34.48 3.42 -13.81
C VAL A 145 -34.44 4.86 -13.27
N ALA A 146 -34.40 5.03 -11.95
CA ALA A 146 -34.40 6.33 -11.27
C ALA A 146 -33.22 6.44 -10.30
N LEU A 147 -32.71 7.66 -10.14
CA LEU A 147 -31.63 7.98 -9.20
C LEU A 147 -32.08 8.01 -7.73
N HIS A 148 -33.38 7.88 -7.47
CA HIS A 148 -33.90 7.71 -6.12
C HIS A 148 -35.16 6.84 -6.12
N GLU A 149 -35.47 6.31 -4.95
CA GLU A 149 -36.74 5.70 -4.58
C GLU A 149 -37.24 6.40 -3.31
N GLN A 150 -38.47 6.93 -3.34
CA GLN A 150 -39.15 7.36 -2.12
C GLN A 150 -39.64 6.10 -1.40
N VAL A 151 -39.05 5.81 -0.26
CA VAL A 151 -39.35 4.59 0.51
C VAL A 151 -40.59 4.82 1.37
N SER A 152 -40.53 5.82 2.25
CA SER A 152 -41.66 6.22 3.10
C SER A 152 -41.43 7.61 3.71
N VAL A 153 -42.45 8.13 4.39
CA VAL A 153 -42.31 9.22 5.37
C VAL A 153 -42.61 8.62 6.73
N GLN A 154 -41.61 8.61 7.60
CA GLN A 154 -41.71 8.09 8.97
C GLN A 154 -41.88 9.25 9.96
N ASN A 155 -42.33 8.95 11.17
CA ASN A 155 -42.37 9.94 12.25
C ASN A 155 -41.56 9.42 13.44
N PHE A 156 -40.65 10.24 13.94
CA PHE A 156 -39.87 9.90 15.13
C PHE A 156 -40.02 11.02 16.15
N ARG A 157 -40.66 10.72 17.28
CA ARG A 157 -40.91 11.68 18.38
C ARG A 157 -41.67 12.94 17.93
N GLY A 158 -42.47 12.80 16.88
CA GLY A 158 -43.25 13.87 16.26
C GLY A 158 -42.47 14.76 15.27
N TYR A 159 -41.28 14.36 14.86
CA TYR A 159 -40.54 14.92 13.73
C TYR A 159 -40.75 14.03 12.50
N SER A 160 -41.10 14.63 11.36
CA SER A 160 -41.44 13.88 10.15
C SER A 160 -40.20 13.74 9.28
N VAL A 161 -39.77 12.50 9.05
CA VAL A 161 -38.52 12.18 8.36
C VAL A 161 -38.84 11.46 7.05
N LEU A 162 -38.40 12.05 5.94
CA LEU A 162 -38.49 11.44 4.62
C LEU A 162 -37.33 10.45 4.46
N ILE A 163 -37.66 9.20 4.17
CA ILE A 163 -36.69 8.13 3.91
C ILE A 163 -36.59 7.90 2.40
N LEU A 164 -35.40 8.09 1.85
CA LEU A 164 -35.09 7.84 0.44
C LEU A 164 -33.97 6.80 0.31
N LYS A 165 -34.00 6.06 -0.79
CA LYS A 165 -32.83 5.33 -1.30
C LYS A 165 -32.30 6.06 -2.52
N LEU A 166 -31.06 6.51 -2.45
CA LEU A 166 -30.34 7.16 -3.55
C LEU A 166 -29.54 6.14 -4.34
N ASN A 167 -29.54 6.26 -5.67
CA ASN A 167 -28.86 5.36 -6.59
C ASN A 167 -27.80 6.15 -7.39
N PRO A 168 -26.58 6.31 -6.86
CA PRO A 168 -25.51 7.08 -7.51
C PRO A 168 -24.88 6.36 -8.70
N VAL A 169 -25.16 5.06 -8.89
CA VAL A 169 -24.61 4.23 -9.97
C VAL A 169 -25.70 3.83 -10.96
N GLU A 170 -25.38 3.94 -12.25
CA GLU A 170 -26.26 3.57 -13.35
C GLU A 170 -25.58 2.54 -14.25
N TYR A 171 -26.26 1.43 -14.51
CA TYR A 171 -25.79 0.32 -15.33
C TYR A 171 -26.71 0.11 -16.54
N ILE A 172 -26.15 -0.12 -17.73
CA ILE A 172 -26.89 -0.52 -18.93
C ILE A 172 -26.58 -2.00 -19.22
N PRO A 173 -27.46 -2.95 -18.83
CA PRO A 173 -27.07 -4.35 -18.74
C PRO A 173 -26.67 -5.01 -20.06
N LEU A 174 -27.37 -4.74 -21.17
CA LEU A 174 -27.07 -5.38 -22.45
C LEU A 174 -25.70 -4.98 -23.02
N THR A 175 -25.25 -3.75 -22.75
CA THR A 175 -23.96 -3.22 -23.26
C THR A 175 -22.84 -3.31 -22.22
N GLY A 176 -23.18 -3.53 -20.95
CA GLY A 176 -22.23 -3.53 -19.86
C GLY A 176 -21.71 -2.13 -19.51
N GLU A 177 -22.38 -1.06 -19.95
CA GLU A 177 -21.93 0.31 -19.68
C GLU A 177 -22.26 0.73 -18.25
N LEU A 178 -21.28 1.27 -17.54
CA LEU A 178 -21.40 1.69 -16.15
C LEU A 178 -21.10 3.18 -16.04
N TYR A 179 -21.95 3.89 -15.30
CA TYR A 179 -21.87 5.32 -15.04
C TYR A 179 -22.09 5.59 -13.56
N TYR A 180 -21.60 6.74 -13.09
CA TYR A 180 -21.93 7.24 -11.75
C TYR A 180 -22.11 8.76 -11.75
N TYR A 181 -22.75 9.24 -10.69
CA TYR A 181 -23.01 10.65 -10.43
C TYR A 181 -22.27 11.05 -9.15
N PRO A 182 -21.23 11.92 -9.23
CA PRO A 182 -20.48 12.36 -8.06
C PRO A 182 -21.33 13.14 -7.07
N ASP A 183 -22.35 13.86 -7.55
CA ASP A 183 -23.15 14.76 -6.74
C ASP A 183 -24.64 14.57 -7.06
N LEU A 184 -25.47 14.48 -6.03
CA LEU A 184 -26.93 14.52 -6.10
C LEU A 184 -27.47 15.57 -5.11
N GLU A 185 -28.09 16.63 -5.61
CA GLU A 185 -28.87 17.57 -4.79
C GLU A 185 -30.33 17.10 -4.73
N ILE A 186 -30.85 16.87 -3.53
CA ILE A 186 -32.22 16.43 -3.28
C ILE A 186 -33.06 17.60 -2.81
N ARG A 187 -33.96 18.10 -3.68
CA ARG A 187 -34.93 19.15 -3.34
C ARG A 187 -36.29 18.56 -3.01
N VAL A 188 -36.67 18.65 -1.75
CA VAL A 188 -37.97 18.21 -1.24
C VAL A 188 -38.89 19.41 -1.16
N ASN A 189 -39.87 19.47 -2.06
CA ASN A 189 -40.92 20.49 -2.00
C ASN A 189 -42.04 20.00 -1.10
N THR A 190 -42.50 20.86 -0.20
CA THR A 190 -43.52 20.52 0.80
C THR A 190 -44.76 21.38 0.66
N ILE A 191 -45.88 20.89 1.21
CA ILE A 191 -47.11 21.67 1.38
C ILE A 191 -47.49 21.69 2.85
N SER A 192 -47.98 22.83 3.33
CA SER A 192 -48.37 22.97 4.73
C SER A 192 -49.66 22.22 5.01
N THR A 193 -49.64 21.36 6.03
CA THR A 193 -50.82 20.68 6.58
C THR A 193 -51.53 21.53 7.63
N GLY A 194 -50.83 22.53 8.20
CA GLY A 194 -51.34 23.44 9.24
C GLY A 194 -51.61 22.75 10.59
N LYS A 195 -51.08 21.53 10.79
CA LYS A 195 -51.25 20.75 12.02
C LYS A 195 -49.91 20.22 12.50
N ALA A 196 -49.63 20.42 13.78
CA ALA A 196 -48.49 19.77 14.44
C ALA A 196 -48.77 18.27 14.62
N HIS A 197 -47.69 17.48 14.61
CA HIS A 197 -47.77 16.04 14.86
C HIS A 197 -48.22 15.75 16.30
N GLU A 198 -49.08 14.75 16.51
CA GLU A 198 -49.67 14.49 17.83
C GLU A 198 -48.68 13.96 18.87
N LEU A 199 -47.57 13.37 18.41
CA LEU A 199 -46.47 12.85 19.24
C LEU A 199 -45.34 13.86 19.49
N PHE A 200 -45.45 15.09 18.96
CA PHE A 200 -44.44 16.11 19.22
C PHE A 200 -44.52 16.61 20.67
N ARG A 201 -43.45 16.40 21.44
CA ARG A 201 -43.38 16.79 22.87
C ARG A 201 -42.60 18.09 23.11
N GLY A 202 -41.78 18.53 22.16
CA GLY A 202 -40.94 19.72 22.29
C GLY A 202 -39.86 19.63 23.38
N LEU A 203 -39.40 18.42 23.70
CA LEU A 203 -38.33 18.20 24.70
C LEU A 203 -36.95 18.33 24.03
N LEU A 204 -35.97 18.90 24.75
CA LEU A 204 -34.59 19.01 24.27
C LEU A 204 -34.00 17.63 23.93
N LYS A 205 -34.16 16.66 24.84
CA LYS A 205 -33.72 15.27 24.62
C LYS A 205 -34.32 14.60 23.38
N ASP A 206 -35.55 14.96 23.01
CA ASP A 206 -36.19 14.40 21.81
C ASP A 206 -35.56 14.99 20.55
N ARG A 207 -35.22 16.29 20.60
CA ARG A 207 -34.51 16.97 19.52
C ARG A 207 -33.11 16.41 19.33
N GLU A 208 -32.35 16.25 20.43
CA GLU A 208 -30.98 15.70 20.39
C GLU A 208 -30.97 14.29 19.77
N GLU A 209 -31.94 13.43 20.09
CA GLU A 209 -32.05 12.10 19.49
C GLU A 209 -32.45 12.12 18.00
N VAL A 210 -33.21 13.14 17.57
CA VAL A 210 -33.57 13.32 16.15
C VAL A 210 -32.37 13.84 15.36
N GLU A 211 -31.60 14.79 15.91
CA GLU A 211 -30.43 15.39 15.25
C GLU A 211 -29.36 14.34 14.90
N LYS A 212 -29.24 13.27 15.70
CA LYS A 212 -28.33 12.14 15.43
C LYS A 212 -28.74 11.28 14.23
N ARG A 213 -30.02 11.32 13.82
CA ARG A 213 -30.61 10.38 12.85
C ARG A 213 -30.91 11.00 11.49
N ILE A 214 -30.67 12.30 11.28
CA ILE A 214 -31.07 13.00 10.07
C ILE A 214 -29.89 13.67 9.37
N ASP A 215 -29.99 13.81 8.05
CA ASP A 215 -28.93 14.39 7.22
C ASP A 215 -28.94 15.94 7.24
N ASN A 216 -29.96 16.56 7.83
CA ASN A 216 -30.17 18.02 7.87
C ASN A 216 -30.54 18.54 9.28
N PRO A 217 -29.69 18.33 10.30
CA PRO A 217 -30.00 18.65 11.70
C PRO A 217 -30.35 20.12 11.95
N SER A 218 -29.91 21.05 11.10
CA SER A 218 -30.26 22.47 11.19
C SER A 218 -31.77 22.74 11.09
N GLU A 219 -32.53 21.87 10.40
CA GLU A 219 -33.98 22.02 10.21
C GLU A 219 -34.79 21.80 11.50
N THR A 220 -34.20 21.16 12.51
CA THR A 220 -34.86 20.98 13.82
C THR A 220 -35.21 22.30 14.50
N VAL A 221 -34.48 23.38 14.20
CA VAL A 221 -34.73 24.71 14.74
C VAL A 221 -36.13 25.21 14.35
N ALA A 222 -36.65 24.82 13.19
CA ALA A 222 -37.98 25.21 12.73
C ALA A 222 -39.09 24.68 13.66
N TYR A 223 -38.88 23.52 14.29
CA TYR A 223 -39.83 22.90 15.22
C TYR A 223 -39.96 23.67 16.54
N ASN A 224 -39.00 24.53 16.90
CA ASN A 224 -39.10 25.40 18.08
C ASN A 224 -40.29 26.39 18.00
N SER A 225 -40.88 26.56 16.81
CA SER A 225 -42.09 27.35 16.61
C SER A 225 -43.36 26.67 17.14
N LEU A 226 -43.33 25.35 17.37
CA LEU A 226 -44.45 24.58 17.86
C LEU A 226 -44.59 24.73 19.38
N PRO A 227 -45.82 24.83 19.90
CA PRO A 227 -46.04 24.90 21.34
C PRO A 227 -45.67 23.57 22.00
N ALA A 228 -44.78 23.60 22.99
CA ALA A 228 -44.56 22.46 23.87
C ALA A 228 -45.77 22.31 24.82
N PRO A 229 -46.28 21.08 25.05
CA PRO A 229 -47.31 20.86 26.06
C PRO A 229 -46.82 21.26 27.46
N ASP A 230 -47.68 21.89 28.26
CA ASP A 230 -47.39 22.17 29.67
C ASP A 230 -47.46 20.84 30.46
N LYS A 231 -46.31 20.29 30.83
CA LYS A 231 -46.21 18.99 31.52
C LYS A 231 -45.81 19.18 32.98
N ASN A 232 -46.47 18.45 33.87
CA ASN A 232 -46.11 18.41 35.28
C ASN A 232 -44.88 17.50 35.47
N PRO A 233 -43.70 18.04 35.84
CA PRO A 233 -42.50 17.23 36.01
C PRO A 233 -42.64 16.13 37.07
N ALA A 234 -43.54 16.30 38.04
CA ALA A 234 -43.80 15.32 39.10
C ALA A 234 -44.55 14.06 38.61
N GLU A 235 -45.00 14.03 37.35
CA GLU A 235 -45.71 12.91 36.74
C GLU A 235 -44.93 12.30 35.55
N MET A 236 -43.64 12.62 35.45
CA MET A 236 -42.75 12.11 34.40
C MET A 236 -42.05 10.82 34.85
N TYR A 237 -42.02 9.83 33.96
CA TYR A 237 -41.38 8.53 34.15
C TYR A 237 -40.55 8.18 32.93
N ASP A 238 -39.48 7.42 33.12
CA ASP A 238 -38.62 6.92 32.05
C ASP A 238 -39.10 5.55 31.56
N LEU A 239 -39.43 4.65 32.50
CA LEU A 239 -39.84 3.27 32.23
C LEU A 239 -41.30 3.01 32.65
N LEU A 240 -42.08 2.46 31.72
CA LEU A 240 -43.40 1.88 31.98
C LEU A 240 -43.31 0.34 31.99
N ILE A 241 -43.53 -0.27 33.15
CA ILE A 241 -43.68 -1.72 33.27
C ILE A 241 -45.17 -2.08 33.17
N ILE A 242 -45.53 -2.92 32.21
CA ILE A 242 -46.91 -3.40 32.01
C ILE A 242 -46.97 -4.88 32.32
N THR A 243 -47.76 -5.29 33.31
CA THR A 243 -47.85 -6.70 33.74
C THR A 243 -49.28 -7.07 34.15
N SER A 244 -49.52 -8.30 34.59
CA SER A 244 -50.80 -8.66 35.20
C SER A 244 -50.85 -8.24 36.68
N TYR A 245 -52.05 -8.01 37.20
CA TYR A 245 -52.26 -7.68 38.61
C TYR A 245 -51.72 -8.76 39.56
N GLY A 246 -51.69 -10.03 39.11
CA GLY A 246 -51.11 -11.14 39.88
C GLY A 246 -49.59 -11.09 39.97
N MET A 247 -48.92 -10.41 39.04
CA MET A 247 -47.46 -10.34 38.95
C MET A 247 -46.89 -8.99 39.41
N GLU A 248 -47.72 -7.98 39.65
CA GLU A 248 -47.32 -6.63 40.11
C GLU A 248 -46.27 -6.65 41.23
N SER A 249 -46.49 -7.45 42.29
CA SER A 249 -45.55 -7.54 43.42
C SER A 249 -44.20 -8.15 43.06
N SER A 250 -44.13 -8.95 42.00
CA SER A 250 -42.89 -9.60 41.56
C SER A 250 -41.95 -8.62 40.87
N PHE A 251 -42.50 -7.57 40.25
CA PHE A 251 -41.74 -6.51 39.57
C PHE A 251 -41.46 -5.29 40.46
N GLN A 252 -42.06 -5.21 41.65
CA GLN A 252 -41.79 -4.13 42.60
C GLN A 252 -40.28 -3.99 42.95
N PRO A 253 -39.51 -5.08 43.17
CA PRO A 253 -38.08 -4.95 43.42
C PRO A 253 -37.29 -4.32 42.27
N LEU A 254 -37.64 -4.63 41.02
CA LEU A 254 -37.02 -4.04 39.83
C LEU A 254 -37.34 -2.55 39.74
N LYS A 255 -38.61 -2.19 39.94
CA LYS A 255 -39.04 -0.78 40.03
C LYS A 255 -38.29 -0.03 41.12
N ASP A 256 -38.24 -0.57 42.34
CA ASP A 256 -37.57 0.09 43.48
C ASP A 256 -36.08 0.27 43.20
N PHE A 257 -35.46 -0.71 42.53
CA PHE A 257 -34.06 -0.65 42.13
C PHE A 257 -33.82 0.45 41.07
N HIS A 258 -34.60 0.47 40.00
CA HIS A 258 -34.54 1.51 38.96
C HIS A 258 -34.75 2.92 39.51
N ASP A 259 -35.76 3.11 40.36
CA ASP A 259 -35.99 4.40 41.01
C ASP A 259 -34.76 4.84 41.84
N SER A 260 -34.06 3.87 42.46
CA SER A 260 -32.86 4.14 43.26
C SER A 260 -31.62 4.46 42.41
N THR A 261 -31.60 4.03 41.14
CA THR A 261 -30.51 4.27 40.18
C THR A 261 -30.83 5.37 39.17
N GLY A 262 -31.93 6.12 39.36
CA GLY A 262 -32.27 7.29 38.56
C GLY A 262 -33.19 7.04 37.36
N ILE A 263 -33.70 5.82 37.17
CA ILE A 263 -34.68 5.48 36.13
C ILE A 263 -36.08 5.52 36.76
N SER A 264 -36.78 6.64 36.60
CA SER A 264 -38.11 6.82 37.18
C SER A 264 -39.09 5.81 36.58
N THR A 265 -39.58 4.87 37.38
CA THR A 265 -40.32 3.71 36.88
C THR A 265 -41.77 3.72 37.34
N ILE A 266 -42.69 3.24 36.51
CA ILE A 266 -44.09 3.05 36.90
C ILE A 266 -44.64 1.71 36.46
N ILE A 267 -45.40 1.05 37.34
CA ILE A 267 -46.08 -0.22 37.04
C ILE A 267 -47.56 0.05 36.70
N ARG A 268 -48.03 -0.60 35.64
CA ARG A 268 -49.44 -0.66 35.22
C ARG A 268 -49.85 -2.12 35.04
N THR A 269 -51.13 -2.39 35.32
CA THR A 269 -51.72 -3.72 35.31
C THR A 269 -53.05 -3.74 34.57
N ASP A 270 -53.66 -4.91 34.38
CA ASP A 270 -55.02 -5.07 33.84
C ASP A 270 -56.11 -4.29 34.60
N LYS A 271 -55.79 -3.76 35.81
CA LYS A 271 -56.68 -2.85 36.55
C LYS A 271 -56.71 -1.42 36.01
N ASN A 272 -55.66 -1.00 35.31
CA ASN A 272 -55.46 0.40 34.91
C ASN A 272 -54.86 0.56 33.50
N ALA A 273 -54.60 -0.54 32.79
CA ALA A 273 -54.19 -0.58 31.38
C ALA A 273 -54.94 -1.73 30.65
N PRO A 274 -55.26 -1.56 29.34
CA PRO A 274 -55.98 -2.54 28.55
C PRO A 274 -55.06 -3.64 27.99
N ILE A 275 -54.47 -4.44 28.87
CA ILE A 275 -53.31 -5.29 28.51
C ILE A 275 -53.63 -6.46 27.55
N SER A 276 -54.89 -6.89 27.44
CA SER A 276 -55.27 -8.07 26.64
C SER A 276 -55.65 -7.75 25.18
N ASN A 277 -55.49 -6.51 24.73
CA ASN A 277 -55.78 -6.10 23.36
C ASN A 277 -54.60 -5.25 22.84
N PRO A 278 -53.85 -5.72 21.83
CA PRO A 278 -52.64 -5.02 21.36
C PRO A 278 -52.89 -3.57 20.95
N GLU A 279 -53.93 -3.31 20.16
CA GLU A 279 -54.25 -1.95 19.71
C GLU A 279 -54.61 -1.00 20.87
N ALA A 280 -55.45 -1.45 21.80
CA ALA A 280 -55.80 -0.67 22.98
C ALA A 280 -54.59 -0.42 23.88
N LEU A 281 -53.68 -1.39 23.98
CA LEU A 281 -52.45 -1.28 24.74
C LEU A 281 -51.46 -0.31 24.08
N ARG A 282 -51.26 -0.39 22.77
CA ARG A 282 -50.44 0.57 22.02
C ARG A 282 -50.98 1.99 22.17
N ASN A 283 -52.30 2.18 22.09
CA ASN A 283 -52.93 3.49 22.33
C ASN A 283 -52.74 3.98 23.79
N PHE A 284 -52.72 3.07 24.76
CA PHE A 284 -52.37 3.41 26.14
C PHE A 284 -50.91 3.85 26.26
N ILE A 285 -49.98 3.14 25.61
CA ILE A 285 -48.56 3.51 25.56
C ILE A 285 -48.38 4.87 24.87
N ARG A 286 -49.05 5.11 23.75
CA ARG A 286 -49.10 6.43 23.08
C ARG A 286 -49.54 7.55 24.03
N ASN A 287 -50.57 7.30 24.83
CA ASN A 287 -51.00 8.25 25.84
C ASN A 287 -49.95 8.45 26.94
N ALA A 288 -49.30 7.38 27.41
CA ALA A 288 -48.23 7.45 28.39
C ALA A 288 -47.00 8.19 27.86
N TYR A 289 -46.59 7.96 26.61
CA TYR A 289 -45.50 8.69 25.94
C TYR A 289 -45.76 10.20 25.95
N ASN A 290 -46.99 10.60 25.63
CA ASN A 290 -47.40 12.01 25.62
C ASN A 290 -47.55 12.63 27.02
N THR A 291 -48.15 11.91 27.96
CA THR A 291 -48.52 12.48 29.28
C THR A 291 -47.50 12.23 30.38
N MET A 292 -46.78 11.11 30.32
CA MET A 292 -45.79 10.67 31.31
C MET A 292 -44.36 10.78 30.80
N GLY A 293 -44.15 10.99 29.49
CA GLY A 293 -42.81 11.24 28.95
C GLY A 293 -41.87 10.05 28.91
N ILE A 294 -42.45 8.84 28.95
CA ILE A 294 -41.71 7.57 28.91
C ILE A 294 -40.83 7.46 27.67
N GLN A 295 -39.77 6.66 27.83
CA GLN A 295 -38.78 6.32 26.80
C GLN A 295 -38.69 4.80 26.62
N TYR A 296 -39.06 4.05 27.65
CA TYR A 296 -38.97 2.60 27.68
C TYR A 296 -40.29 1.97 28.10
N VAL A 297 -40.59 0.80 27.53
CA VAL A 297 -41.70 -0.05 27.96
C VAL A 297 -41.20 -1.48 28.16
N LEU A 298 -41.39 -2.00 29.37
CA LEU A 298 -41.19 -3.42 29.66
C LEU A 298 -42.54 -4.12 29.64
N ILE A 299 -42.75 -4.97 28.63
CA ILE A 299 -43.88 -5.91 28.58
C ILE A 299 -43.54 -7.08 29.50
N ALA A 300 -44.10 -7.06 30.69
CA ALA A 300 -43.77 -7.95 31.79
C ALA A 300 -44.80 -9.08 31.92
N ALA A 301 -45.04 -9.78 30.82
CA ALA A 301 -45.81 -11.02 30.75
C ALA A 301 -45.54 -11.78 29.44
N ASP A 302 -45.87 -13.07 29.45
CA ASP A 302 -45.97 -13.94 28.28
C ASP A 302 -47.13 -13.51 27.35
N ASP A 303 -47.11 -13.96 26.10
CA ASP A 303 -48.06 -13.62 25.03
C ASP A 303 -49.50 -13.97 25.40
N ASP A 304 -49.71 -15.06 26.13
CA ASP A 304 -51.04 -15.51 26.57
C ASP A 304 -51.71 -14.54 27.56
N ILE A 305 -50.95 -13.63 28.18
CA ILE A 305 -51.42 -12.59 29.09
C ILE A 305 -51.39 -11.21 28.43
N ILE A 306 -50.27 -10.87 27.78
CA ILE A 306 -50.10 -9.62 27.02
C ILE A 306 -49.66 -9.99 25.60
N PRO A 307 -50.63 -10.15 24.68
CA PRO A 307 -50.35 -10.59 23.33
C PRO A 307 -49.52 -9.56 22.58
N ALA A 308 -48.55 -10.05 21.81
CA ALA A 308 -47.89 -9.26 20.76
C ALA A 308 -48.88 -8.90 19.64
N ALA A 309 -48.46 -8.00 18.76
CA ALA A 309 -49.17 -7.80 17.51
C ALA A 309 -48.71 -8.86 16.50
N ASP A 310 -49.69 -9.51 15.88
CA ASP A 310 -49.49 -10.46 14.78
C ASP A 310 -49.38 -9.69 13.46
N LEU A 311 -48.15 -9.45 13.02
CA LEU A 311 -47.90 -8.73 11.78
C LEU A 311 -47.84 -9.68 10.58
N TYR A 312 -48.39 -9.19 9.49
CA TYR A 312 -48.29 -9.79 8.18
C TYR A 312 -46.98 -9.39 7.52
N VAL A 313 -46.26 -10.36 6.96
CA VAL A 313 -45.06 -10.07 6.18
C VAL A 313 -44.82 -11.11 5.11
N ARG A 314 -44.30 -10.62 3.97
CA ARG A 314 -43.78 -11.46 2.89
C ARG A 314 -42.28 -11.32 2.81
N SER A 315 -41.62 -12.43 2.54
CA SER A 315 -40.18 -12.48 2.29
C SER A 315 -39.79 -11.74 1.00
N TRP A 316 -40.55 -11.81 -0.08
CA TRP A 316 -40.38 -10.96 -1.28
C TRP A 316 -41.70 -10.81 -2.05
N SER A 317 -41.68 -10.05 -3.15
CA SER A 317 -42.87 -9.78 -3.99
C SER A 317 -43.23 -10.88 -5.01
N GLY A 318 -42.52 -12.01 -4.98
CA GLY A 318 -42.65 -13.11 -5.94
C GLY A 318 -43.77 -14.10 -5.63
N TYR A 319 -44.12 -14.96 -6.59
CA TYR A 319 -45.17 -15.98 -6.43
C TYR A 319 -44.78 -17.10 -5.45
N ASP A 320 -43.49 -17.34 -5.31
CA ASP A 320 -42.87 -18.33 -4.43
C ASP A 320 -42.43 -17.74 -3.08
N ALA A 321 -42.80 -16.48 -2.80
CA ALA A 321 -42.51 -15.84 -1.53
C ALA A 321 -43.10 -16.61 -0.36
N GLU A 322 -42.30 -16.73 0.69
CA GLU A 322 -42.76 -17.16 2.00
C GLU A 322 -43.59 -16.04 2.63
N ILE A 323 -44.73 -16.42 3.20
CA ILE A 323 -45.70 -15.52 3.79
C ILE A 323 -45.89 -15.93 5.24
N GLU A 324 -45.71 -14.98 6.15
CA GLU A 324 -46.11 -15.10 7.55
C GLU A 324 -47.34 -14.21 7.78
N TYR A 325 -48.35 -14.79 8.41
CA TYR A 325 -49.60 -14.11 8.73
C TYR A 325 -49.65 -13.62 10.17
N ASN A 326 -48.89 -14.26 11.06
CA ASN A 326 -48.89 -13.98 12.49
C ASN A 326 -47.43 -13.88 12.95
N MET A 327 -46.72 -12.84 12.54
CA MET A 327 -45.38 -12.55 13.06
C MET A 327 -45.54 -11.81 14.39
N PRO A 328 -45.23 -12.42 15.55
CA PRO A 328 -45.32 -11.70 16.81
C PRO A 328 -44.20 -10.64 16.87
N ALA A 329 -44.59 -9.37 16.90
CA ALA A 329 -43.65 -8.27 16.79
C ALA A 329 -43.90 -7.21 17.85
N ASP A 330 -42.99 -7.10 18.81
CA ASP A 330 -43.07 -6.10 19.87
C ASP A 330 -42.73 -4.68 19.39
N VAL A 331 -42.08 -4.55 18.22
CA VAL A 331 -41.83 -3.26 17.58
C VAL A 331 -43.12 -2.46 17.36
N TYR A 332 -44.25 -3.15 17.19
CA TYR A 332 -45.59 -2.54 17.15
C TYR A 332 -45.90 -1.64 18.35
N PHE A 333 -45.41 -2.00 19.54
CA PHE A 333 -45.61 -1.21 20.76
C PHE A 333 -44.60 -0.06 20.89
N GLY A 334 -43.53 -0.07 20.12
CA GLY A 334 -42.47 0.93 20.10
C GLY A 334 -42.71 2.05 19.09
N CYS A 335 -43.10 1.68 17.86
CA CYS A 335 -43.56 2.62 16.84
C CYS A 335 -44.98 3.05 17.19
N LEU A 336 -45.19 4.30 17.57
CA LEU A 336 -46.47 4.76 18.12
C LEU A 336 -47.28 5.56 17.11
N ASP A 337 -46.76 5.90 15.94
CA ASP A 337 -47.48 6.71 14.97
C ASP A 337 -48.43 5.92 14.06
N GLY A 338 -49.50 6.58 13.60
CA GLY A 338 -50.42 6.02 12.62
C GLY A 338 -51.16 4.75 13.04
N THR A 339 -51.82 4.16 12.05
CA THR A 339 -52.43 2.83 12.14
C THR A 339 -51.49 1.77 11.55
N TYR A 340 -51.78 0.51 11.89
CA TYR A 340 -51.11 -0.70 11.42
C TYR A 340 -52.13 -1.67 10.80
N ASN A 341 -53.34 -1.17 10.54
CA ASN A 341 -54.42 -1.89 9.87
C ASN A 341 -55.37 -0.84 9.29
N TYR A 342 -54.93 -0.15 8.25
CA TYR A 342 -55.70 0.97 7.68
C TYR A 342 -56.92 0.50 6.89
N ASP A 343 -56.82 -0.65 6.23
CA ASP A 343 -57.90 -1.21 5.41
C ASP A 343 -58.90 -2.08 6.19
N GLU A 344 -58.66 -2.24 7.50
CA GLU A 344 -59.46 -2.99 8.47
C GLU A 344 -59.58 -4.48 8.14
N ASP A 345 -58.57 -5.07 7.51
CA ASP A 345 -58.50 -6.50 7.24
C ASP A 345 -57.82 -7.30 8.39
N THR A 346 -57.46 -8.57 8.12
CA THR A 346 -56.83 -9.46 9.12
C THR A 346 -55.31 -9.52 9.05
N GLN A 347 -54.70 -8.82 8.10
CA GLN A 347 -53.27 -8.76 7.83
C GLN A 347 -52.75 -7.41 8.31
N TRP A 348 -52.16 -7.37 9.51
CA TRP A 348 -51.73 -6.09 10.10
C TRP A 348 -50.29 -5.79 9.69
N GLY A 349 -49.91 -4.53 9.54
CA GLY A 349 -48.53 -4.16 9.28
C GLY A 349 -48.11 -4.26 7.82
N GLU A 350 -49.07 -4.32 6.88
CA GLU A 350 -48.78 -4.26 5.46
C GLU A 350 -48.19 -2.88 5.08
N PRO A 351 -47.41 -2.77 3.99
CA PRO A 351 -46.93 -1.47 3.49
C PRO A 351 -48.02 -0.51 2.99
N THR A 352 -49.30 -0.87 3.17
CA THR A 352 -50.49 -0.09 2.86
C THR A 352 -51.35 0.18 4.09
N ASP A 353 -50.89 -0.22 5.28
CA ASP A 353 -51.62 -0.12 6.53
C ASP A 353 -51.32 1.13 7.35
N GLY A 354 -50.42 1.98 6.88
CA GLY A 354 -50.14 3.27 7.48
C GLY A 354 -51.23 4.30 7.22
N GLU A 355 -51.04 5.49 7.81
CA GLU A 355 -51.97 6.61 7.66
C GLU A 355 -52.23 6.93 6.18
N GLY A 356 -53.51 7.05 5.80
CA GLY A 356 -53.91 7.35 4.43
C GLY A 356 -53.66 6.23 3.41
N GLY A 357 -53.34 5.02 3.86
CA GLY A 357 -53.00 3.87 3.01
C GLY A 357 -51.54 3.85 2.56
N GLY A 358 -50.66 4.57 3.26
CA GLY A 358 -49.20 4.53 3.09
C GLY A 358 -48.56 3.37 3.84
N ASP A 359 -47.22 3.39 3.92
CA ASP A 359 -46.46 2.42 4.73
C ASP A 359 -46.69 2.65 6.22
N VAL A 360 -46.60 1.59 7.02
CA VAL A 360 -46.69 1.70 8.48
C VAL A 360 -45.49 2.44 9.06
N ASP A 361 -45.69 3.02 10.23
CA ASP A 361 -44.63 3.67 10.96
C ASP A 361 -43.60 2.66 11.48
N LEU A 362 -42.33 2.84 11.12
CA LEU A 362 -41.23 1.94 11.45
C LEU A 362 -40.12 2.67 12.23
N MET A 363 -40.42 3.78 12.90
CA MET A 363 -39.51 4.44 13.83
C MET A 363 -40.09 4.42 15.24
N ALA A 364 -39.33 3.99 16.23
CA ALA A 364 -39.88 3.78 17.56
C ALA A 364 -39.82 5.04 18.44
N GLU A 365 -40.96 5.51 18.93
CA GLU A 365 -41.00 6.55 19.97
C GLU A 365 -40.48 6.08 21.32
N VAL A 366 -40.64 4.80 21.62
CA VAL A 366 -40.22 4.16 22.88
C VAL A 366 -39.57 2.81 22.60
N TYR A 367 -38.55 2.48 23.38
CA TYR A 367 -37.83 1.22 23.23
C TYR A 367 -38.49 0.10 24.06
N ILE A 368 -38.62 -1.08 23.44
CA ILE A 368 -39.39 -2.20 23.99
C ILE A 368 -38.48 -3.34 24.43
N GLY A 369 -38.82 -3.94 25.56
CA GLY A 369 -38.29 -5.23 25.98
C GLY A 369 -39.41 -6.08 26.58
N ARG A 370 -39.29 -7.40 26.45
CA ARG A 370 -40.27 -8.36 26.97
C ARG A 370 -39.66 -9.25 28.05
N ALA A 371 -40.24 -9.23 29.25
CA ALA A 371 -40.09 -10.30 30.21
C ALA A 371 -41.25 -11.28 30.01
N SER A 372 -41.05 -12.27 29.14
CA SER A 372 -42.09 -13.25 28.76
C SER A 372 -42.36 -14.23 29.90
N VAL A 373 -43.05 -13.77 30.95
CA VAL A 373 -43.29 -14.50 32.19
C VAL A 373 -44.75 -14.89 32.34
N GLY A 374 -45.01 -16.15 32.67
CA GLY A 374 -46.36 -16.66 32.93
C GLY A 374 -46.74 -16.69 34.41
N ASN A 375 -45.76 -16.58 35.32
CA ASN A 375 -45.99 -16.64 36.77
C ASN A 375 -44.94 -15.91 37.62
N SER A 376 -45.24 -15.73 38.92
CA SER A 376 -44.38 -15.01 39.86
C SER A 376 -43.00 -15.63 40.08
N ALA A 377 -42.81 -16.94 39.85
CA ALA A 377 -41.49 -17.56 40.00
C ALA A 377 -40.57 -17.20 38.82
N GLU A 378 -41.10 -17.23 37.60
CA GLU A 378 -40.41 -16.78 36.39
C GLU A 378 -40.11 -15.28 36.45
N ALA A 379 -41.08 -14.47 36.89
CA ALA A 379 -40.86 -13.04 37.14
C ALA A 379 -39.75 -12.81 38.17
N GLY A 380 -39.71 -13.61 39.23
CA GLY A 380 -38.62 -13.56 40.22
C GLY A 380 -37.26 -13.91 39.62
N ASN A 381 -37.18 -14.91 38.74
CA ASN A 381 -35.93 -15.27 38.06
C ASN A 381 -35.44 -14.13 37.17
N PHE A 382 -36.33 -13.56 36.34
CA PHE A 382 -36.02 -12.42 35.48
C PHE A 382 -35.48 -11.25 36.31
N VAL A 383 -36.27 -10.77 37.28
CA VAL A 383 -35.94 -9.59 38.10
C VAL A 383 -34.60 -9.78 38.83
N ASN A 384 -34.36 -10.96 39.41
CA ASN A 384 -33.12 -11.20 40.14
C ASN A 384 -31.90 -11.22 39.20
N LYS A 385 -32.00 -11.83 38.00
CA LYS A 385 -30.89 -11.83 37.04
C LYS A 385 -30.60 -10.43 36.50
N THR A 386 -31.65 -9.67 36.17
CA THR A 386 -31.53 -8.28 35.73
C THR A 386 -30.85 -7.42 36.78
N ILE A 387 -31.32 -7.44 38.03
CA ILE A 387 -30.69 -6.68 39.14
C ILE A 387 -29.26 -7.17 39.39
N ALA A 388 -28.99 -8.47 39.34
CA ALA A 388 -27.64 -9.00 39.52
C ALA A 388 -26.67 -8.47 38.46
N TYR A 389 -27.08 -8.43 37.18
CA TYR A 389 -26.28 -7.82 36.13
C TYR A 389 -26.09 -6.32 36.37
N ILE A 390 -27.14 -5.54 36.66
CA ILE A 390 -27.01 -4.08 36.88
C ILE A 390 -26.14 -3.76 38.10
N THR A 391 -26.15 -4.61 39.13
CA THR A 391 -25.34 -4.39 40.34
C THR A 391 -23.89 -4.86 40.22
N GLN A 392 -23.55 -5.58 39.15
CA GLN A 392 -22.18 -6.03 38.91
C GLN A 392 -21.22 -4.82 38.77
N PRO A 393 -20.12 -4.73 39.53
CA PRO A 393 -19.12 -3.70 39.30
C PRO A 393 -18.59 -3.77 37.87
N VAL A 394 -18.39 -2.63 37.21
CA VAL A 394 -17.83 -2.62 35.85
C VAL A 394 -16.51 -3.37 35.79
N SER A 395 -15.65 -3.21 36.81
CA SER A 395 -14.37 -3.91 37.03
C SER A 395 -14.43 -5.44 37.13
N THR A 396 -15.57 -6.07 36.85
CA THR A 396 -15.73 -7.52 36.98
C THR A 396 -15.14 -8.21 35.76
N PRO A 397 -14.18 -9.15 35.94
CA PRO A 397 -13.44 -9.72 34.82
C PRO A 397 -14.30 -10.34 33.71
N TYR A 398 -15.43 -10.99 34.04
CA TYR A 398 -16.23 -11.66 33.00
C TYR A 398 -16.86 -10.69 31.98
N LEU A 399 -16.98 -9.40 32.31
CA LEU A 399 -17.53 -8.37 31.43
C LEU A 399 -16.64 -8.07 30.21
N GLN A 400 -15.38 -8.51 30.22
CA GLN A 400 -14.51 -8.47 29.03
C GLN A 400 -14.65 -9.71 28.13
N ASN A 401 -15.39 -10.73 28.55
CA ASN A 401 -15.41 -12.00 27.82
C ASN A 401 -16.53 -12.03 26.78
N VAL A 402 -16.17 -11.92 25.51
CA VAL A 402 -17.06 -12.06 24.37
C VAL A 402 -16.96 -13.48 23.81
N CYS A 403 -18.05 -13.97 23.22
CA CYS A 403 -18.04 -15.24 22.50
C CYS A 403 -18.74 -15.10 21.14
N LEU A 404 -18.04 -15.51 20.08
CA LEU A 404 -18.54 -15.54 18.71
C LEU A 404 -18.81 -16.99 18.32
N VAL A 405 -20.03 -17.31 17.93
CA VAL A 405 -20.48 -18.70 17.74
C VAL A 405 -21.12 -18.87 16.36
N GLY A 406 -20.60 -19.81 15.58
CA GLY A 406 -21.02 -20.04 14.20
C GLY A 406 -21.25 -21.52 13.92
N GLU A 407 -22.46 -21.88 13.49
CA GLU A 407 -22.79 -23.23 13.04
C GLU A 407 -22.63 -23.38 11.52
N ASN A 408 -22.52 -24.62 11.03
CA ASN A 408 -22.65 -24.93 9.61
C ASN A 408 -24.13 -24.91 9.21
N LEU A 409 -24.52 -23.94 8.39
CA LEU A 409 -25.88 -23.71 7.90
C LEU A 409 -26.28 -24.64 6.75
N GLY A 410 -25.29 -25.23 6.06
CA GLY A 410 -25.48 -26.36 5.14
C GLY A 410 -26.20 -26.05 3.83
N PHE A 411 -26.32 -24.78 3.44
CA PHE A 411 -26.91 -24.39 2.15
C PHE A 411 -25.88 -24.13 1.04
N GLY A 412 -24.58 -24.02 1.35
CA GLY A 412 -23.52 -23.80 0.36
C GLY A 412 -23.05 -22.35 0.25
N GLY A 413 -21.80 -22.15 -0.16
CA GLY A 413 -21.24 -20.83 -0.48
C GLY A 413 -20.59 -20.12 0.72
N GLU A 414 -20.48 -18.79 0.66
CA GLU A 414 -19.76 -17.98 1.66
C GLU A 414 -20.47 -17.99 3.02
N SER A 415 -21.78 -17.68 3.08
CA SER A 415 -22.50 -17.69 4.36
C SER A 415 -22.93 -19.09 4.85
N GLU A 416 -22.48 -20.18 4.21
CA GLU A 416 -22.71 -21.54 4.73
C GLU A 416 -22.13 -21.70 6.14
N TRP A 417 -21.00 -21.05 6.39
CA TRP A 417 -20.33 -21.09 7.68
C TRP A 417 -20.74 -19.87 8.48
N GLY A 418 -21.55 -20.06 9.54
CA GLY A 418 -21.95 -18.96 10.40
C GLY A 418 -20.75 -18.21 11.01
N GLY A 419 -19.61 -18.89 11.16
CA GLY A 419 -18.35 -18.27 11.56
C GLY A 419 -17.84 -17.19 10.61
N ASN A 420 -18.04 -17.33 9.29
CA ASN A 420 -17.67 -16.28 8.31
C ASN A 420 -18.41 -14.96 8.60
N CYS A 421 -19.69 -15.03 8.96
CA CYS A 421 -20.48 -13.87 9.37
C CYS A 421 -20.04 -13.35 10.75
N MET A 422 -19.83 -14.23 11.73
CA MET A 422 -19.39 -13.78 13.07
C MET A 422 -18.01 -13.11 13.04
N ASP A 423 -17.15 -13.50 12.10
CA ASP A 423 -15.88 -12.84 11.88
C ASP A 423 -16.03 -11.35 11.53
N GLU A 424 -17.15 -10.94 10.92
CA GLU A 424 -17.46 -9.54 10.56
C GLU A 424 -17.95 -8.68 11.73
N LEU A 425 -18.12 -9.28 12.91
CA LEU A 425 -18.49 -8.55 14.13
C LEU A 425 -17.26 -8.07 14.92
N LYS A 426 -16.04 -8.31 14.42
CA LYS A 426 -14.78 -7.91 15.06
C LYS A 426 -14.23 -6.65 14.42
N ASP A 427 -13.86 -5.66 15.25
CA ASP A 427 -13.18 -4.44 14.84
C ASP A 427 -13.91 -3.69 13.69
N SER A 428 -13.27 -2.65 13.13
CA SER A 428 -13.81 -1.94 11.98
C SER A 428 -13.53 -2.72 10.70
N LEU A 429 -14.58 -3.16 10.00
CA LEU A 429 -14.47 -3.98 8.79
C LEU A 429 -15.30 -3.44 7.64
N TYR A 430 -14.71 -3.48 6.44
CA TYR A 430 -15.37 -3.19 5.17
C TYR A 430 -15.50 -4.49 4.36
N ASN A 431 -16.64 -5.15 4.46
CA ASN A 431 -16.93 -6.41 3.77
C ASN A 431 -18.21 -6.28 2.93
N ASP A 432 -18.21 -6.90 1.74
CA ASP A 432 -19.36 -6.89 0.82
C ASP A 432 -19.90 -5.48 0.49
N GLY A 433 -19.02 -4.48 0.49
CA GLY A 433 -19.40 -3.09 0.20
C GLY A 433 -20.09 -2.39 1.38
N TYR A 434 -20.01 -2.95 2.58
CA TYR A 434 -20.66 -2.45 3.78
C TYR A 434 -19.67 -2.33 4.95
N PHE A 435 -19.58 -1.13 5.52
CA PHE A 435 -18.70 -0.79 6.64
C PHE A 435 -19.47 -0.85 7.96
N THR A 436 -18.85 -1.45 8.99
CA THR A 436 -19.33 -1.39 10.38
C THR A 436 -18.17 -1.35 11.35
N ILE A 437 -18.37 -0.67 12.48
CA ILE A 437 -17.53 -0.71 13.66
C ILE A 437 -17.99 -1.87 14.54
N GLY A 438 -17.19 -2.92 14.59
CA GLY A 438 -17.44 -4.14 15.35
C GLY A 438 -16.97 -4.07 16.82
N ILE A 439 -16.98 -5.22 17.47
CA ILE A 439 -16.45 -5.45 18.81
C ILE A 439 -14.94 -5.23 18.78
N PRO A 440 -14.39 -4.28 19.56
CA PRO A 440 -12.95 -3.98 19.56
C PRO A 440 -12.18 -5.13 20.21
N THR A 441 -11.48 -5.92 19.39
CA THR A 441 -10.77 -7.13 19.84
C THR A 441 -9.60 -6.82 20.77
N ILE A 442 -9.11 -5.58 20.75
CA ILE A 442 -8.10 -5.08 21.70
C ILE A 442 -8.65 -4.91 23.13
N GLN A 443 -9.96 -4.65 23.28
CA GLN A 443 -10.61 -4.42 24.57
C GLN A 443 -11.22 -5.70 25.18
N TYR A 444 -11.57 -6.68 24.34
CA TYR A 444 -12.33 -7.87 24.75
C TYR A 444 -11.57 -9.19 24.56
N ASP A 445 -11.73 -10.12 25.51
CA ASP A 445 -11.35 -11.52 25.34
C ASP A 445 -12.38 -12.22 24.43
N VAL A 446 -12.08 -12.24 23.13
CA VAL A 446 -12.94 -12.83 22.10
C VAL A 446 -12.66 -14.33 21.94
N ASP A 447 -13.61 -15.15 22.38
CA ASP A 447 -13.61 -16.61 22.24
C ASP A 447 -14.46 -17.06 21.04
N GLU A 448 -13.84 -17.73 20.10
CA GLU A 448 -14.48 -18.20 18.86
C GLU A 448 -14.87 -19.68 18.96
N LEU A 449 -16.12 -19.99 18.60
CA LEU A 449 -16.65 -21.35 18.53
C LEU A 449 -17.35 -21.57 17.18
N TYR A 450 -16.56 -21.96 16.19
CA TYR A 450 -17.02 -22.13 14.81
C TYR A 450 -16.99 -23.59 14.35
N ASP A 451 -18.06 -24.02 13.67
CA ASP A 451 -18.11 -25.35 13.08
C ASP A 451 -16.99 -25.55 12.05
N ARG A 452 -16.75 -24.53 11.20
CA ARG A 452 -15.70 -24.50 10.18
C ARG A 452 -14.34 -24.95 10.71
N ASP A 453 -14.01 -24.55 11.94
CA ASP A 453 -12.69 -24.71 12.55
C ASP A 453 -12.61 -25.90 13.50
N TRP A 454 -13.74 -26.54 13.80
CA TRP A 454 -13.80 -27.68 14.70
C TRP A 454 -13.48 -29.02 14.00
N PRO A 455 -12.80 -29.98 14.67
CA PRO A 455 -12.60 -31.32 14.13
C PRO A 455 -13.92 -32.01 13.73
N GLY A 456 -14.05 -32.32 12.44
CA GLY A 456 -15.27 -32.91 11.88
C GLY A 456 -16.34 -31.90 11.48
N GLN A 457 -16.02 -30.61 11.50
CA GLN A 457 -16.88 -29.50 11.12
C GLN A 457 -18.17 -29.38 11.96
N ASP A 458 -18.10 -29.84 13.22
CA ASP A 458 -19.24 -29.92 14.12
C ASP A 458 -18.76 -29.84 15.59
N TRP A 459 -18.86 -28.67 16.21
CA TRP A 459 -18.58 -28.54 17.64
C TRP A 459 -19.70 -29.15 18.49
N PRO A 460 -19.37 -29.91 19.56
CA PRO A 460 -20.39 -30.55 20.39
C PRO A 460 -21.02 -29.55 21.36
N LYS A 461 -22.33 -29.65 21.58
CA LYS A 461 -23.09 -28.75 22.48
C LYS A 461 -22.56 -28.57 23.91
N VAL A 462 -21.74 -29.50 24.40
CA VAL A 462 -21.09 -29.37 25.72
C VAL A 462 -20.17 -28.14 25.77
N GLU A 463 -19.57 -27.76 24.64
CA GLU A 463 -18.68 -26.60 24.53
C GLU A 463 -19.41 -25.29 24.79
N MET A 464 -20.60 -25.12 24.21
CA MET A 464 -21.44 -23.95 24.47
C MET A 464 -21.86 -23.86 25.94
N LYS A 465 -22.26 -25.00 26.52
CA LYS A 465 -22.62 -25.07 27.95
C LYS A 465 -21.45 -24.70 28.85
N ASN A 466 -20.25 -25.18 28.53
CA ASN A 466 -19.05 -24.87 29.29
C ASN A 466 -18.74 -23.37 29.26
N ARG A 467 -18.85 -22.73 28.09
CA ARG A 467 -18.63 -21.28 27.92
C ARG A 467 -19.63 -20.45 28.70
N ILE A 468 -20.93 -20.75 28.60
CA ILE A 468 -21.95 -20.08 29.41
C ILE A 468 -21.64 -20.25 30.90
N ASN A 469 -21.35 -21.48 31.34
CA ASN A 469 -21.01 -21.79 32.73
C ASN A 469 -19.74 -21.08 33.24
N ALA A 470 -18.81 -20.75 32.34
CA ALA A 470 -17.57 -20.07 32.65
C ALA A 470 -17.71 -18.53 32.77
N GLY A 471 -18.84 -17.96 32.35
CA GLY A 471 -19.08 -16.52 32.39
C GLY A 471 -18.60 -15.83 31.10
N LYS A 472 -19.44 -15.89 30.06
CA LYS A 472 -19.35 -15.00 28.90
C LYS A 472 -20.34 -13.86 29.08
N HIS A 473 -19.92 -12.63 28.81
CA HIS A 473 -20.78 -11.47 28.97
C HIS A 473 -21.64 -11.23 27.75
N PHE A 474 -21.06 -11.31 26.56
CA PHE A 474 -21.78 -11.12 25.30
C PHE A 474 -21.53 -12.29 24.36
N ILE A 475 -22.61 -12.98 23.98
CA ILE A 475 -22.57 -14.13 23.06
C ILE A 475 -23.29 -13.76 21.77
N ASN A 476 -22.55 -13.76 20.66
CA ASN A 476 -23.06 -13.53 19.32
C ASN A 476 -23.13 -14.85 18.57
N HIS A 477 -24.29 -15.17 18.02
CA HIS A 477 -24.56 -16.49 17.45
C HIS A 477 -25.24 -16.41 16.08
N LEU A 478 -24.79 -17.25 15.15
CA LEU A 478 -25.48 -17.57 13.90
C LEU A 478 -25.52 -19.09 13.71
N GLY A 479 -26.72 -19.65 13.66
CA GLY A 479 -26.89 -21.10 13.59
C GLY A 479 -28.32 -21.60 13.43
N HIS A 480 -28.47 -22.93 13.49
CA HIS A 480 -29.76 -23.60 13.29
C HIS A 480 -30.69 -23.44 14.48
N GLY A 481 -31.98 -23.41 14.18
CA GLY A 481 -33.01 -23.10 15.17
C GLY A 481 -34.31 -23.85 15.01
N SER A 482 -34.96 -24.08 16.15
CA SER A 482 -36.40 -24.34 16.20
C SER A 482 -36.95 -23.73 17.51
N GLN A 483 -38.27 -23.77 17.70
CA GLN A 483 -38.91 -23.22 18.90
C GLN A 483 -38.24 -23.63 20.22
N GLY A 484 -37.82 -24.89 20.37
CA GLY A 484 -37.15 -25.39 21.58
C GLY A 484 -35.65 -25.66 21.46
N TYR A 485 -34.98 -25.08 20.45
CA TYR A 485 -33.58 -25.34 20.15
C TYR A 485 -32.86 -24.09 19.59
N GLY A 486 -31.69 -23.79 20.15
CA GLY A 486 -30.77 -22.76 19.66
C GLY A 486 -29.38 -22.93 20.30
N LEU A 487 -28.34 -22.35 19.71
CA LEU A 487 -26.94 -22.50 20.14
C LEU A 487 -26.52 -23.97 20.33
N LYS A 488 -26.95 -24.87 19.43
CA LYS A 488 -26.92 -26.34 19.56
C LYS A 488 -27.46 -26.97 20.85
N MET A 489 -28.29 -26.26 21.62
CA MET A 489 -28.88 -26.75 22.86
C MET A 489 -30.40 -26.87 22.73
N TYR A 490 -30.97 -27.87 23.40
CA TYR A 490 -32.42 -27.94 23.59
C TYR A 490 -32.81 -27.27 24.90
N ASN A 491 -34.08 -26.87 25.05
CA ASN A 491 -34.65 -26.37 26.31
C ASN A 491 -34.29 -27.24 27.54
N SER A 492 -34.24 -28.57 27.36
CA SER A 492 -33.87 -29.51 28.43
C SER A 492 -32.42 -29.35 28.91
N ASP A 493 -31.51 -28.87 28.05
CA ASP A 493 -30.10 -28.65 28.39
C ASP A 493 -29.91 -27.38 29.25
N VAL A 494 -30.76 -26.36 29.08
CA VAL A 494 -30.72 -25.09 29.83
C VAL A 494 -30.83 -25.31 31.34
N SER A 495 -31.63 -26.29 31.75
CA SER A 495 -31.82 -26.68 33.16
C SER A 495 -30.54 -27.12 33.89
N SER A 496 -29.47 -27.40 33.14
CA SER A 496 -28.18 -27.84 33.67
C SER A 496 -27.10 -26.76 33.65
N LEU A 497 -27.43 -25.54 33.21
CA LEU A 497 -26.53 -24.39 33.30
C LEU A 497 -26.39 -23.94 34.76
N THR A 498 -25.21 -23.47 35.12
CA THR A 498 -24.80 -23.16 36.49
C THR A 498 -24.20 -21.77 36.63
N ASN A 499 -24.12 -20.98 35.56
CA ASN A 499 -23.53 -19.65 35.59
C ASN A 499 -24.31 -18.70 36.51
N THR A 500 -23.57 -17.94 37.30
CA THR A 500 -24.08 -16.79 38.05
C THR A 500 -23.66 -15.47 37.41
N ASP A 501 -22.65 -15.52 36.53
CA ASP A 501 -22.24 -14.44 35.64
C ASP A 501 -23.12 -14.55 34.40
N TYR A 502 -24.09 -13.64 34.29
CA TYR A 502 -25.14 -13.72 33.27
C TYR A 502 -24.69 -13.09 31.95
N CYS A 503 -25.08 -13.72 30.85
CA CYS A 503 -24.81 -13.25 29.49
C CYS A 503 -25.98 -12.43 28.92
N PHE A 504 -25.63 -11.50 28.04
CA PHE A 504 -26.49 -11.06 26.94
C PHE A 504 -26.20 -11.94 25.71
N ILE A 505 -27.24 -12.25 24.94
CA ILE A 505 -27.11 -13.08 23.73
C ILE A 505 -27.78 -12.36 22.55
N TYR A 506 -27.08 -12.24 21.42
CA TYR A 506 -27.69 -11.90 20.14
C TYR A 506 -27.58 -13.11 19.22
N SER A 507 -28.70 -13.58 18.68
CA SER A 507 -28.73 -14.86 17.97
C SER A 507 -29.62 -14.84 16.74
N GLN A 508 -29.02 -15.07 15.58
CA GLN A 508 -29.69 -15.28 14.31
C GLN A 508 -30.06 -16.75 14.16
N THR A 509 -31.25 -17.12 14.61
CA THR A 509 -31.63 -18.54 14.73
C THR A 509 -33.12 -18.71 14.51
N CYS A 510 -33.49 -19.57 13.56
CA CYS A 510 -34.90 -19.78 13.21
C CYS A 510 -35.75 -20.20 14.42
N LEU A 511 -36.88 -19.51 14.62
CA LEU A 511 -37.96 -19.84 15.56
C LEU A 511 -37.55 -19.86 17.03
N ALA A 512 -36.31 -19.56 17.41
CA ALA A 512 -35.85 -19.68 18.79
C ALA A 512 -36.48 -18.63 19.73
N GLY A 513 -37.03 -17.55 19.16
CA GLY A 513 -37.88 -16.56 19.83
C GLY A 513 -39.37 -16.67 19.46
N HIS A 514 -39.88 -17.82 19.03
CA HIS A 514 -41.30 -18.02 18.69
C HIS A 514 -42.17 -18.09 19.96
N PHE A 515 -42.45 -16.94 20.57
CA PHE A 515 -43.03 -16.80 21.91
C PHE A 515 -44.57 -16.82 21.95
N ASP A 516 -45.26 -16.95 20.81
CA ASP A 516 -46.72 -16.84 20.66
C ASP A 516 -47.50 -18.18 20.64
N ASP A 517 -46.83 -19.33 20.89
CA ASP A 517 -47.48 -20.66 20.87
C ASP A 517 -47.09 -21.55 22.08
N TYR A 518 -45.79 -21.84 22.22
CA TYR A 518 -45.21 -22.60 23.32
C TYR A 518 -43.93 -21.93 23.82
N GLU A 519 -43.52 -22.33 25.01
CA GLU A 519 -42.32 -21.83 25.68
C GLU A 519 -41.06 -22.06 24.81
N CYS A 520 -40.60 -21.00 24.19
CA CYS A 520 -39.51 -21.01 23.22
C CYS A 520 -38.14 -20.98 23.90
N PHE A 521 -37.09 -21.17 23.12
CA PHE A 521 -35.73 -21.24 23.61
C PHE A 521 -35.28 -19.94 24.29
N ALA A 522 -35.65 -18.77 23.73
CA ALA A 522 -35.38 -17.47 24.33
C ALA A 522 -35.99 -17.34 25.74
N GLU A 523 -37.21 -17.86 25.96
CA GLU A 523 -37.86 -17.86 27.26
C GLU A 523 -37.16 -18.80 28.24
N TYR A 524 -36.74 -19.99 27.80
CA TYR A 524 -35.95 -20.89 28.64
C TYR A 524 -34.66 -20.26 29.13
N MET A 525 -33.96 -19.53 28.26
CA MET A 525 -32.71 -18.85 28.59
C MET A 525 -32.90 -17.67 29.54
N THR A 526 -34.02 -16.95 29.45
CA THR A 526 -34.24 -15.70 30.20
C THR A 526 -35.05 -15.85 31.48
N ILE A 527 -36.04 -16.74 31.55
CA ILE A 527 -37.01 -16.72 32.67
C ILE A 527 -37.19 -18.05 33.40
N LYS A 528 -36.93 -19.20 32.78
CA LYS A 528 -37.28 -20.51 33.38
C LYS A 528 -36.36 -20.89 34.56
N TYR A 529 -35.11 -20.43 34.54
CA TYR A 529 -34.12 -20.75 35.58
C TYR A 529 -33.36 -19.50 36.05
N MET A 530 -32.77 -19.59 37.25
CA MET A 530 -31.90 -18.56 37.85
C MET A 530 -30.51 -18.49 37.21
N ASN A 531 -30.25 -19.23 36.14
CA ASN A 531 -28.97 -19.27 35.40
C ASN A 531 -29.22 -18.79 33.95
N ALA A 532 -28.24 -19.00 33.07
CA ALA A 532 -28.27 -18.64 31.64
C ALA A 532 -28.19 -17.13 31.36
N ALA A 533 -29.09 -16.57 30.58
CA ALA A 533 -29.01 -15.19 30.08
C ALA A 533 -29.88 -14.24 30.91
N PHE A 534 -29.46 -12.99 31.08
CA PHE A 534 -30.35 -11.95 31.64
C PHE A 534 -31.21 -11.30 30.55
N ALA A 535 -30.73 -11.27 29.30
CA ALA A 535 -31.48 -10.81 28.14
C ALA A 535 -30.98 -11.47 26.85
N ILE A 536 -31.84 -11.52 25.83
CA ILE A 536 -31.54 -12.11 24.53
C ILE A 536 -32.32 -11.44 23.40
N VAL A 537 -31.70 -11.24 22.24
CA VAL A 537 -32.36 -10.92 20.97
C VAL A 537 -32.38 -12.18 20.10
N MET A 538 -33.57 -12.58 19.64
CA MET A 538 -33.78 -13.78 18.83
C MET A 538 -34.94 -13.63 17.84
N ASN A 539 -34.85 -14.37 16.73
CA ASN A 539 -35.88 -14.37 15.69
C ASN A 539 -37.15 -15.10 16.15
N ALA A 540 -38.29 -14.46 15.98
CA ALA A 540 -39.60 -15.07 16.17
C ALA A 540 -39.94 -16.15 15.12
N ARG A 541 -39.40 -16.02 13.89
CA ARG A 541 -39.62 -16.95 12.77
C ARG A 541 -38.29 -17.25 12.08
N TYR A 542 -38.26 -17.34 10.75
CA TYR A 542 -37.07 -17.77 10.02
C TYR A 542 -36.06 -16.65 9.89
N GLY A 543 -34.81 -16.92 10.28
CA GLY A 543 -33.69 -16.10 9.83
C GLY A 543 -33.30 -16.43 8.37
N TRP A 544 -32.56 -15.51 7.75
CA TRP A 544 -32.25 -15.48 6.32
C TRP A 544 -30.78 -15.16 6.06
N GLY A 545 -30.13 -15.98 5.23
CA GLY A 545 -28.75 -15.80 4.73
C GLY A 545 -28.66 -15.81 3.19
N GLU A 546 -27.46 -15.65 2.64
CA GLU A 546 -27.24 -15.57 1.18
C GLU A 546 -26.09 -16.46 0.68
N TYR A 547 -26.21 -17.03 -0.53
CA TYR A 547 -25.22 -17.98 -1.03
C TYR A 547 -23.79 -17.41 -1.20
N ASN A 548 -23.65 -16.26 -1.87
CA ASN A 548 -22.35 -15.72 -2.32
C ASN A 548 -21.90 -14.47 -1.56
N SER A 549 -22.48 -14.21 -0.39
CA SER A 549 -22.26 -13.01 0.40
C SER A 549 -22.53 -13.33 1.87
N THR A 550 -21.75 -12.76 2.78
CA THR A 550 -22.02 -12.76 4.23
C THR A 550 -23.06 -11.71 4.59
N ASP A 551 -23.22 -10.67 3.77
CA ASP A 551 -24.23 -9.61 3.85
C ASP A 551 -25.66 -10.09 3.52
N GLY A 552 -26.11 -11.16 4.19
CA GLY A 552 -27.48 -11.63 4.12
C GLY A 552 -28.43 -10.85 5.05
N PRO A 553 -29.76 -10.89 4.80
CA PRO A 553 -30.72 -10.05 5.52
C PRO A 553 -30.63 -10.13 7.03
N SER A 554 -30.55 -11.33 7.65
CA SER A 554 -30.44 -11.42 9.12
C SER A 554 -29.09 -10.94 9.65
N HIS A 555 -28.00 -11.20 8.92
CA HIS A 555 -26.68 -10.84 9.40
C HIS A 555 -26.45 -9.34 9.39
N ARG A 556 -27.10 -8.64 8.45
CA ARG A 556 -27.06 -7.20 8.39
C ARG A 556 -27.55 -6.54 9.68
N PHE A 557 -28.72 -6.93 10.20
CA PHE A 557 -29.21 -6.41 11.50
C PHE A 557 -28.27 -6.77 12.66
N HIS A 558 -27.53 -7.87 12.58
CA HIS A 558 -26.57 -8.23 13.62
C HIS A 558 -25.31 -7.36 13.57
N ARG A 559 -24.79 -7.09 12.36
CA ARG A 559 -23.67 -6.14 12.18
C ARG A 559 -24.07 -4.74 12.64
N GLU A 560 -25.25 -4.28 12.26
CA GLU A 560 -25.82 -2.98 12.66
C GLU A 560 -26.10 -2.92 14.17
N PHE A 561 -26.51 -4.02 14.80
CA PHE A 561 -26.68 -4.06 16.25
C PHE A 561 -25.35 -3.84 16.99
N VAL A 562 -24.27 -4.45 16.48
CA VAL A 562 -22.94 -4.27 17.04
C VAL A 562 -22.42 -2.87 16.72
N ASP A 563 -22.63 -2.37 15.50
CA ASP A 563 -22.28 -1.00 15.10
C ASP A 563 -22.99 0.05 15.96
N ALA A 564 -24.28 -0.13 16.24
CA ALA A 564 -25.01 0.75 17.15
C ALA A 564 -24.36 0.80 18.54
N ILE A 565 -23.89 -0.33 19.07
CA ILE A 565 -23.21 -0.37 20.37
C ILE A 565 -21.86 0.36 20.31
N TYR A 566 -20.99 0.01 19.36
CA TYR A 566 -19.58 0.45 19.37
C TYR A 566 -19.28 1.65 18.48
N GLY A 567 -19.93 1.77 17.34
CA GLY A 567 -19.80 2.87 16.37
C GLY A 567 -20.68 4.08 16.68
N GLU A 568 -21.91 3.87 17.17
CA GLU A 568 -22.86 4.95 17.46
C GLU A 568 -23.02 5.29 18.96
N ASP A 569 -22.35 4.53 19.83
CA ASP A 569 -22.41 4.67 21.28
C ASP A 569 -23.83 4.48 21.88
N LEU A 570 -24.67 3.67 21.22
CA LEU A 570 -26.01 3.28 21.69
C LEU A 570 -25.93 2.01 22.54
N ARG A 571 -25.44 2.16 23.77
CA ARG A 571 -25.12 1.04 24.65
C ARG A 571 -26.32 0.26 25.19
N GLU A 572 -27.53 0.85 25.24
CA GLU A 572 -28.72 0.11 25.65
C GLU A 572 -29.14 -0.91 24.60
N PHE A 573 -29.24 -2.19 24.97
CA PHE A 573 -29.53 -3.28 24.02
C PHE A 573 -30.86 -3.10 23.29
N SER A 574 -31.85 -2.44 23.90
CA SER A 574 -33.12 -2.12 23.22
C SER A 574 -32.98 -1.01 22.19
N LYS A 575 -32.11 -0.02 22.45
CA LYS A 575 -31.78 1.04 21.49
C LYS A 575 -31.00 0.45 20.33
N ALA A 576 -29.91 -0.25 20.59
CA ALA A 576 -29.11 -0.91 19.55
C ALA A 576 -29.95 -1.85 18.66
N ASN A 577 -30.87 -2.63 19.26
CA ASN A 577 -31.76 -3.50 18.48
C ASN A 577 -32.76 -2.72 17.63
N GLN A 578 -33.26 -1.57 18.10
CA GLN A 578 -34.17 -0.75 17.30
C GLN A 578 -33.43 0.06 16.24
N ASP A 579 -32.26 0.57 16.58
CA ASP A 579 -31.39 1.34 15.70
C ASP A 579 -30.94 0.50 14.49
N SER A 580 -30.47 -0.74 14.76
CA SER A 580 -30.15 -1.71 13.71
C SER A 580 -31.28 -1.96 12.71
N LYS A 581 -32.53 -1.77 13.14
CA LYS A 581 -33.70 -1.88 12.27
C LYS A 581 -33.94 -0.61 11.48
N GLU A 582 -33.76 0.54 12.12
CA GLU A 582 -33.97 1.86 11.54
C GLU A 582 -32.92 2.22 10.49
N ASP A 583 -31.66 1.78 10.63
CA ASP A 583 -30.58 1.94 9.61
C ASP A 583 -30.89 1.23 8.31
N ASN A 584 -31.68 0.17 8.41
CA ASN A 584 -32.13 -0.60 7.27
C ASN A 584 -33.43 -0.08 6.63
N LEU A 585 -33.98 1.07 7.07
CA LEU A 585 -35.26 1.59 6.55
C LEU A 585 -35.24 1.89 5.06
N TYR A 586 -34.18 2.51 4.53
CA TYR A 586 -34.11 2.87 3.11
C TYR A 586 -34.11 1.65 2.17
N ARG A 587 -33.86 0.46 2.73
CA ARG A 587 -33.87 -0.82 2.02
C ARG A 587 -34.95 -1.77 2.51
N ILE A 588 -35.90 -1.30 3.31
CA ILE A 588 -36.96 -2.14 3.91
C ILE A 588 -37.79 -2.92 2.87
N ASN A 589 -37.87 -2.41 1.65
CA ASN A 589 -38.56 -3.03 0.51
C ASN A 589 -37.71 -4.08 -0.25
N GLN A 590 -36.44 -4.27 0.14
CA GLN A 590 -35.64 -5.40 -0.34
C GLN A 590 -36.14 -6.71 0.27
N SER A 591 -35.77 -7.80 -0.39
CA SER A 591 -36.21 -9.15 0.00
C SER A 591 -35.73 -9.48 1.43
N CYS A 592 -36.67 -9.95 2.26
CA CYS A 592 -36.53 -10.36 3.65
C CYS A 592 -36.13 -9.26 4.66
N MET A 593 -35.89 -8.02 4.24
CA MET A 593 -35.54 -6.94 5.18
C MET A 593 -36.69 -6.62 6.15
N ARG A 594 -37.91 -6.41 5.63
CA ARG A 594 -39.11 -6.20 6.49
C ARG A 594 -39.42 -7.43 7.37
N TRP A 595 -39.12 -8.63 6.89
CA TRP A 595 -39.26 -9.86 7.68
C TRP A 595 -38.34 -9.83 8.92
N CYS A 596 -37.05 -9.57 8.71
CA CYS A 596 -36.07 -9.49 9.78
C CYS A 596 -36.39 -8.33 10.75
N TYR A 597 -36.84 -7.19 10.21
CA TYR A 597 -37.26 -6.03 10.99
C TYR A 597 -38.35 -6.39 12.02
N TYR A 598 -39.40 -7.12 11.61
CA TYR A 598 -40.50 -7.49 12.50
C TYR A 598 -40.14 -8.59 13.51
N GLU A 599 -39.31 -9.56 13.14
CA GLU A 599 -39.12 -10.77 13.96
C GLU A 599 -38.10 -10.63 15.11
N LEU A 600 -37.22 -9.64 15.06
CA LEU A 600 -36.15 -9.43 16.05
C LEU A 600 -36.70 -8.79 17.32
N ASN A 601 -36.99 -9.61 18.33
CA ASN A 601 -37.55 -9.17 19.61
C ASN A 601 -36.51 -9.28 20.75
N LEU A 602 -36.48 -8.26 21.61
CA LEU A 602 -35.68 -8.26 22.84
C LEU A 602 -36.45 -8.93 23.98
N PHE A 603 -35.97 -10.07 24.44
CA PHE A 603 -36.41 -10.69 25.68
C PHE A 603 -35.49 -10.20 26.80
N GLY A 604 -35.90 -9.15 27.49
CA GLY A 604 -35.02 -8.43 28.40
C GLY A 604 -35.66 -7.17 28.95
N ASP A 605 -34.99 -6.55 29.91
CA ASP A 605 -35.35 -5.20 30.36
C ASP A 605 -34.78 -4.20 29.34
N PRO A 606 -35.60 -3.30 28.77
CA PRO A 606 -35.14 -2.40 27.71
C PRO A 606 -34.17 -1.34 28.18
N THR A 607 -34.06 -1.09 29.49
CA THR A 607 -33.19 -0.05 30.04
C THR A 607 -31.74 -0.49 30.21
N ILE A 608 -31.44 -1.75 29.93
CA ILE A 608 -30.14 -2.34 30.22
C ILE A 608 -29.13 -1.97 29.15
N ALA A 609 -28.05 -1.33 29.59
CA ALA A 609 -26.86 -1.07 28.80
C ALA A 609 -25.82 -2.19 28.89
N MET A 610 -25.07 -2.34 27.81
CA MET A 610 -23.82 -3.08 27.81
C MET A 610 -22.88 -2.45 28.85
N LYS A 611 -22.26 -3.31 29.67
CA LYS A 611 -21.28 -2.89 30.67
C LYS A 611 -19.89 -3.15 30.14
N GLU A 612 -19.04 -2.14 30.21
CA GLU A 612 -17.67 -2.23 29.74
C GLU A 612 -16.71 -1.82 30.87
N ASN A 613 -15.53 -2.42 30.84
CA ASN A 613 -14.42 -1.95 31.66
C ASN A 613 -13.81 -0.68 31.05
N CYS A 614 -13.22 0.16 31.89
CA CYS A 614 -12.22 1.11 31.43
C CYS A 614 -11.08 0.30 30.77
N VAL A 615 -10.65 0.70 29.58
CA VAL A 615 -9.36 0.27 29.04
C VAL A 615 -8.34 1.13 29.74
N ASP A 616 -7.59 0.54 30.67
CA ASP A 616 -6.60 1.20 31.52
C ASP A 616 -5.38 0.27 31.49
N SER A 617 -4.56 0.45 30.46
CA SER A 617 -3.51 -0.49 30.09
C SER A 617 -2.39 -0.56 31.13
N ASP A 618 -2.10 0.55 31.80
CA ASP A 618 -1.05 0.63 32.80
C ASP A 618 -1.56 0.58 34.26
N GLY A 619 -2.87 0.68 34.45
CA GLY A 619 -3.57 0.52 35.72
C GLY A 619 -3.54 1.76 36.61
N ASP A 620 -3.32 2.94 36.04
CA ASP A 620 -3.19 4.21 36.77
C ASP A 620 -4.54 4.87 37.13
N GLY A 621 -5.62 4.40 36.51
CA GLY A 621 -6.99 4.85 36.75
C GLY A 621 -7.55 5.81 35.70
N TYR A 622 -6.84 6.05 34.60
CA TYR A 622 -7.29 6.80 33.43
C TYR A 622 -7.52 5.85 32.25
N SER A 623 -8.35 6.27 31.28
CA SER A 623 -8.65 5.42 30.13
C SER A 623 -7.64 5.62 29.02
N ASP A 624 -7.15 4.58 28.37
CA ASP A 624 -6.38 4.72 27.14
C ASP A 624 -7.10 5.67 26.14
N PRO A 625 -6.38 6.55 25.43
CA PRO A 625 -6.95 7.49 24.46
C PRO A 625 -7.85 6.81 23.42
N GLY A 626 -9.02 7.39 23.17
CA GLY A 626 -10.05 6.83 22.30
C GLY A 626 -10.94 5.77 22.95
N PHE A 627 -10.66 5.36 24.19
CA PHE A 627 -11.46 4.37 24.95
C PHE A 627 -12.16 4.96 26.17
N ALA A 628 -12.20 6.30 26.29
CA ALA A 628 -12.97 6.98 27.32
C ALA A 628 -14.46 6.63 27.24
N ASN A 629 -15.07 6.38 28.39
CA ASN A 629 -16.50 6.12 28.49
C ASN A 629 -17.09 6.75 29.76
N GLU A 630 -18.41 6.66 29.95
CA GLU A 630 -19.08 7.27 31.11
C GLU A 630 -18.52 6.82 32.48
N ASN A 631 -17.88 5.64 32.55
CA ASN A 631 -17.29 5.10 33.77
C ASN A 631 -15.80 5.46 33.93
N CYS A 632 -15.14 5.89 32.85
CA CYS A 632 -13.73 6.29 32.79
C CYS A 632 -13.59 7.44 31.78
N PRO A 633 -14.05 8.65 32.12
CA PRO A 633 -14.28 9.70 31.12
C PRO A 633 -13.03 10.53 30.79
N LEU A 634 -11.90 10.24 31.45
CA LEU A 634 -10.66 10.99 31.30
C LEU A 634 -9.64 10.08 30.65
N GLU A 635 -9.13 10.54 29.52
CA GLU A 635 -8.10 9.84 28.77
C GLU A 635 -6.75 9.98 29.48
N ASP A 636 -5.97 8.92 29.39
CA ASP A 636 -4.61 8.77 29.88
C ASP A 636 -3.65 9.45 28.91
N ASN A 637 -2.91 10.44 29.39
CA ASN A 637 -1.90 11.14 28.61
C ASN A 637 -0.57 10.38 28.50
N CYS A 638 -0.43 9.23 29.17
CA CYS A 638 0.65 8.26 28.99
C CYS A 638 0.16 6.81 29.01
N PRO A 639 -0.52 6.34 27.96
CA PRO A 639 -1.37 5.13 27.95
C PRO A 639 -0.67 3.81 28.31
N ASN A 640 0.66 3.82 28.32
CA ASN A 640 1.50 2.65 28.58
C ASN A 640 2.45 2.85 29.77
N VAL A 641 2.37 3.99 30.48
CA VAL A 641 3.34 4.40 31.51
C VAL A 641 2.59 4.94 32.73
N PHE A 642 2.41 4.07 33.72
CA PHE A 642 1.68 4.35 34.95
C PHE A 642 2.00 5.75 35.54
N ASN A 643 1.09 6.71 35.35
CA ASN A 643 1.24 8.10 35.76
C ASN A 643 -0.07 8.67 36.35
N PRO A 644 -0.50 8.20 37.53
CA PRO A 644 -1.83 8.50 38.10
C PRO A 644 -2.06 9.97 38.49
N ASP A 645 -1.07 10.85 38.32
CA ASP A 645 -1.20 12.30 38.50
C ASP A 645 -1.45 13.06 37.19
N GLN A 646 -1.24 12.41 36.03
CA GLN A 646 -1.54 12.92 34.69
C GLN A 646 -0.98 14.33 34.47
N ILE A 647 0.22 14.59 35.02
CA ILE A 647 0.87 15.89 34.89
C ILE A 647 1.34 16.01 33.45
N ASP A 648 0.89 17.09 32.82
CA ASP A 648 1.29 17.56 31.49
C ASP A 648 1.69 19.04 31.70
N SER A 649 3.00 19.27 31.72
CA SER A 649 3.59 20.55 32.16
C SER A 649 3.52 21.64 31.10
N ASP A 650 3.58 21.30 29.81
CA ASP A 650 3.55 22.22 28.67
C ASP A 650 2.20 22.24 27.93
N GLY A 651 1.33 21.27 28.20
CA GLY A 651 -0.07 21.24 27.80
C GLY A 651 -0.29 20.68 26.40
N ASP A 652 0.60 19.81 25.93
CA ASP A 652 0.61 19.30 24.55
C ASP A 652 -0.23 18.02 24.36
N GLY A 653 -0.66 17.40 25.47
CA GLY A 653 -1.48 16.20 25.48
C GLY A 653 -0.73 14.91 25.82
N TYR A 654 0.61 14.94 25.91
CA TYR A 654 1.42 13.86 26.47
C TYR A 654 1.78 14.19 27.92
N GLY A 655 1.75 13.19 28.80
CA GLY A 655 2.14 13.41 30.20
C GLY A 655 3.65 13.51 30.33
N ASP A 656 4.15 14.26 31.31
CA ASP A 656 5.58 14.42 31.64
C ASP A 656 6.34 13.07 31.76
N SER A 657 5.63 11.97 31.98
CA SER A 657 6.18 10.62 32.14
C SER A 657 6.47 9.90 30.81
N CYS A 658 5.89 10.36 29.71
CA CYS A 658 6.02 9.80 28.36
C CYS A 658 6.25 10.84 27.26
N ASP A 659 6.24 12.12 27.61
CA ASP A 659 6.66 13.26 26.78
C ASP A 659 8.13 13.09 26.36
N LEU A 660 8.34 13.04 25.04
CA LEU A 660 9.65 12.87 24.43
C LEU A 660 10.39 14.21 24.29
N CYS A 661 9.66 15.31 24.14
CA CYS A 661 10.19 16.62 23.77
C CYS A 661 9.72 17.75 24.68
N ALA A 662 10.04 17.58 25.97
CA ALA A 662 9.81 18.54 27.04
C ALA A 662 9.89 20.01 26.59
N ASP A 663 8.76 20.71 26.70
CA ASP A 663 8.47 22.09 26.29
C ASP A 663 7.86 22.27 24.86
N PHE A 664 7.57 21.20 24.11
CA PHE A 664 7.10 21.24 22.70
C PHE A 664 6.04 20.16 22.36
N ASP A 665 5.35 20.31 21.22
CA ASP A 665 4.22 19.43 20.82
C ASP A 665 4.70 18.16 20.11
N ASP A 666 4.48 17.01 20.74
CA ASP A 666 4.88 15.68 20.25
C ASP A 666 4.03 15.16 19.06
N ASN A 667 2.94 15.83 18.69
CA ASN A 667 2.02 15.34 17.64
C ASN A 667 2.44 15.64 16.19
N ILE A 668 3.60 16.28 16.00
CA ILE A 668 4.11 16.64 14.68
C ILE A 668 5.39 15.85 14.43
N ASP A 669 5.26 14.74 13.71
CA ASP A 669 6.33 13.87 13.24
C ASP A 669 6.13 13.73 11.71
N SER A 670 6.90 14.50 10.94
CA SER A 670 6.72 14.70 9.50
C SER A 670 7.19 13.51 8.66
N ASP A 671 8.13 12.71 9.16
CA ASP A 671 8.73 11.58 8.46
C ASP A 671 8.35 10.22 9.05
N GLY A 672 7.79 10.18 10.26
CA GLY A 672 7.16 9.04 10.88
C GLY A 672 8.14 8.07 11.52
N ASP A 673 9.31 8.55 11.94
CA ASP A 673 10.38 7.75 12.54
C ASP A 673 10.18 7.52 14.06
N GLY A 674 9.29 8.31 14.67
CA GLY A 674 8.98 8.25 16.11
C GLY A 674 9.62 9.36 16.94
N MET A 675 10.30 10.34 16.34
CA MET A 675 10.80 11.55 16.99
C MET A 675 10.08 12.80 16.44
N PRO A 676 9.49 13.66 17.29
CA PRO A 676 8.78 14.86 16.82
C PRO A 676 9.70 15.88 16.11
N ASP A 677 9.21 16.56 15.07
CA ASP A 677 9.94 17.51 14.18
C ASP A 677 10.84 18.54 14.88
N LEU A 678 10.48 18.96 16.10
CA LEU A 678 11.19 20.01 16.83
C LEU A 678 12.38 19.50 17.64
N CYS A 679 12.45 18.19 17.83
CA CYS A 679 13.52 17.46 18.52
C CYS A 679 14.15 16.37 17.64
N ASP A 680 13.58 16.13 16.46
CA ASP A 680 14.13 15.39 15.34
C ASP A 680 15.46 16.03 14.88
N VAL A 681 16.54 15.27 15.06
CA VAL A 681 17.89 15.69 14.67
C VAL A 681 18.19 15.27 13.23
N CYS A 682 17.47 14.29 12.69
CA CYS A 682 17.69 13.61 11.42
C CYS A 682 16.46 13.57 10.48
N PRO A 683 15.90 14.71 10.02
CA PRO A 683 14.63 14.68 9.32
C PRO A 683 14.64 13.85 8.03
N GLY A 684 13.78 12.85 7.98
CA GLY A 684 13.62 11.86 6.91
C GLY A 684 14.14 10.46 7.24
N TYR A 685 14.75 10.27 8.42
CA TYR A 685 15.53 9.08 8.79
C TYR A 685 15.46 8.80 10.30
N ASP A 686 15.91 7.60 10.75
CA ASP A 686 15.72 7.11 12.13
C ASP A 686 16.74 7.71 13.12
N ASP A 687 16.26 8.50 14.07
CA ASP A 687 17.06 9.14 15.13
C ASP A 687 17.66 8.18 16.18
N PHE A 688 17.23 6.92 16.26
CA PHE A 688 17.62 6.01 17.35
C PHE A 688 18.93 5.25 17.13
N LEU A 689 19.53 5.33 15.93
CA LEU A 689 20.86 4.78 15.65
C LEU A 689 21.91 5.89 15.59
N ASP A 690 22.84 5.85 16.54
CA ASP A 690 24.06 6.68 16.58
C ASP A 690 25.21 5.73 16.99
N THR A 691 25.97 5.29 16.00
CA THR A 691 26.97 4.21 16.11
C THR A 691 28.23 4.69 16.83
N ASP A 692 28.60 5.95 16.67
CA ASP A 692 29.81 6.52 17.26
C ASP A 692 29.58 7.42 18.49
N GLU A 693 28.31 7.56 18.89
CA GLU A 693 27.82 8.25 20.08
C GLU A 693 28.19 9.74 20.12
N ASP A 694 28.24 10.40 18.96
CA ASP A 694 28.59 11.81 18.87
C ASP A 694 27.38 12.76 18.95
N GLY A 695 26.17 12.24 18.83
CA GLY A 695 24.92 12.99 18.88
C GLY A 695 24.33 13.34 17.51
N MET A 696 24.91 12.89 16.40
CA MET A 696 24.31 12.88 15.07
C MET A 696 23.90 11.45 14.69
N PRO A 697 22.62 11.19 14.37
CA PRO A 697 22.19 9.84 13.96
C PRO A 697 22.82 9.37 12.65
N ASP A 698 23.09 8.06 12.54
CA ASP A 698 23.87 7.42 11.47
C ASP A 698 23.40 7.79 10.05
N ASP A 699 22.08 7.92 9.86
CA ASP A 699 21.50 8.16 8.53
C ASP A 699 21.69 9.60 8.02
N CYS A 700 22.05 10.54 8.91
CA CYS A 700 22.38 11.93 8.60
C CYS A 700 23.77 12.34 9.12
N ASP A 701 24.54 11.36 9.58
CA ASP A 701 25.94 11.51 9.89
C ASP A 701 26.78 11.29 8.62
N ASN A 702 27.56 12.29 8.22
CA ASN A 702 28.48 12.19 7.09
C ASN A 702 29.77 11.43 7.45
N CYS A 703 29.93 10.96 8.68
CA CYS A 703 30.93 10.00 9.14
C CYS A 703 30.38 8.99 10.19
N PRO A 704 29.45 8.08 9.85
CA PRO A 704 28.71 7.24 10.82
C PRO A 704 29.53 6.31 11.75
N GLU A 705 30.83 6.15 11.48
CA GLU A 705 31.73 5.34 12.31
C GLU A 705 32.82 6.19 13.00
N VAL A 706 32.82 7.51 12.80
CA VAL A 706 33.89 8.43 13.22
C VAL A 706 33.32 9.74 13.76
N ALA A 707 33.14 9.77 15.08
CA ALA A 707 32.55 10.89 15.81
C ALA A 707 33.06 12.27 15.35
N ASN A 708 32.16 13.05 14.77
CA ASN A 708 32.40 14.32 14.09
C ASN A 708 31.25 15.33 14.25
N MET A 709 30.66 15.49 15.45
CA MET A 709 29.63 16.45 15.89
C MET A 709 29.35 17.74 15.09
N THR A 710 30.34 18.33 14.41
CA THR A 710 30.17 19.54 13.58
C THR A 710 29.77 19.24 12.14
N GLN A 711 29.86 18.00 11.68
CA GLN A 711 29.49 17.53 10.34
C GLN A 711 30.14 18.37 9.24
N ASP A 712 31.40 18.78 9.45
CA ASP A 712 32.14 19.60 8.49
C ASP A 712 32.47 18.74 7.25
N ASP A 713 32.01 19.18 6.08
CA ASP A 713 32.27 18.59 4.76
C ASP A 713 32.75 19.74 3.84
N THR A 714 34.06 19.80 3.62
CA THR A 714 34.73 20.94 2.99
C THR A 714 34.53 20.99 1.47
N ASP A 715 34.43 19.85 0.80
CA ASP A 715 34.32 19.77 -0.66
C ASP A 715 32.92 19.41 -1.17
N GLY A 716 32.02 18.99 -0.27
CA GLY A 716 30.59 18.89 -0.48
C GLY A 716 30.15 17.60 -1.18
N ASP A 717 30.93 16.53 -1.04
CA ASP A 717 30.65 15.23 -1.67
C ASP A 717 29.73 14.33 -0.83
N GLY A 718 29.45 14.70 0.42
CA GLY A 718 28.62 13.95 1.34
C GLY A 718 29.39 13.04 2.30
N VAL A 719 30.72 13.02 2.25
CA VAL A 719 31.60 12.37 3.24
C VAL A 719 32.26 13.46 4.09
N GLY A 720 32.24 13.32 5.42
CA GLY A 720 32.77 14.35 6.31
C GLY A 720 34.30 14.41 6.31
N ASP A 721 34.86 15.60 6.58
CA ASP A 721 36.31 15.88 6.59
C ASP A 721 37.14 14.90 7.46
N LEU A 722 36.52 14.26 8.46
CA LEU A 722 37.19 13.33 9.37
C LEU A 722 37.26 11.89 8.83
N CYS A 723 36.43 11.54 7.86
CA CYS A 723 36.38 10.23 7.22
C CYS A 723 36.63 10.25 5.71
N ASP A 724 36.75 11.45 5.11
CA ASP A 724 37.13 11.70 3.72
C ASP A 724 38.53 11.11 3.41
N VAL A 725 38.56 10.18 2.45
CA VAL A 725 39.77 9.49 2.01
C VAL A 725 40.39 10.11 0.75
N CYS A 726 39.65 10.93 0.01
CA CYS A 726 40.07 11.58 -1.23
C CYS A 726 39.83 13.11 -1.25
N PRO A 727 40.46 13.91 -0.37
CA PRO A 727 40.04 15.29 -0.16
C PRO A 727 40.06 16.18 -1.40
N GLY A 728 38.92 16.79 -1.71
CA GLY A 728 38.67 17.64 -2.88
C GLY A 728 37.99 16.91 -4.05
N PHE A 729 37.63 15.64 -3.88
CA PHE A 729 37.01 14.78 -4.88
C PHE A 729 35.99 13.84 -4.21
N ASP A 730 35.00 13.39 -4.99
CA ASP A 730 33.87 12.61 -4.47
C ASP A 730 34.27 11.16 -4.17
N ASP A 731 34.26 10.79 -2.89
CA ASP A 731 34.61 9.46 -2.37
C ASP A 731 33.67 8.35 -2.87
N ASN A 732 32.47 8.69 -3.34
CA ASN A 732 31.48 7.71 -3.80
C ASN A 732 31.61 7.35 -5.28
N ILE A 733 32.55 7.96 -6.00
CA ILE A 733 32.80 7.67 -7.43
C ILE A 733 34.07 6.82 -7.54
N ASP A 734 33.86 5.54 -7.80
CA ASP A 734 34.88 4.53 -8.07
C ASP A 734 34.40 3.71 -9.28
N ASP A 735 34.80 4.14 -10.47
CA ASP A 735 34.26 3.63 -11.75
C ASP A 735 34.66 2.16 -12.01
N ASP A 736 35.78 1.70 -11.46
CA ASP A 736 36.29 0.33 -11.64
C ASP A 736 36.17 -0.58 -10.41
N ASN A 737 35.73 -0.03 -9.27
CA ASN A 737 35.47 -0.68 -7.99
C ASN A 737 36.72 -1.34 -7.38
N ASP A 738 37.89 -0.73 -7.54
CA ASP A 738 39.14 -1.20 -6.93
C ASP A 738 39.31 -0.72 -5.46
N GLY A 739 38.47 0.22 -5.02
CA GLY A 739 38.47 0.78 -3.68
C GLY A 739 39.25 2.09 -3.54
N VAL A 740 39.68 2.70 -4.64
CA VAL A 740 40.26 4.05 -4.71
C VAL A 740 39.31 4.96 -5.50
N PRO A 741 38.79 6.06 -4.91
CA PRO A 741 37.93 6.97 -5.66
C PRO A 741 38.64 7.59 -6.88
N ASP A 742 37.92 7.78 -7.99
CA ASP A 742 38.43 8.25 -9.29
C ASP A 742 39.29 9.53 -9.20
N GLY A 743 39.03 10.40 -8.22
CA GLY A 743 39.77 11.64 -8.00
C GLY A 743 41.21 11.45 -7.51
N CYS A 744 41.49 10.29 -6.92
CA CYS A 744 42.80 9.87 -6.40
C CYS A 744 43.31 8.55 -7.02
N ASP A 745 42.55 7.95 -7.92
CA ASP A 745 42.93 6.79 -8.74
C ASP A 745 44.08 7.16 -9.71
N ILE A 746 45.17 6.39 -9.63
CA ILE A 746 46.38 6.58 -10.42
C ILE A 746 46.25 5.93 -11.81
N CYS A 747 45.46 4.86 -11.95
CA CYS A 747 45.37 4.01 -13.13
C CYS A 747 43.94 3.76 -13.64
N ALA A 748 43.05 4.75 -13.51
CA ALA A 748 41.73 4.88 -14.16
C ALA A 748 41.25 3.68 -15.01
N GLY A 749 40.45 2.80 -14.40
CA GLY A 749 39.88 1.62 -15.04
C GLY A 749 40.59 0.31 -14.74
N PHE A 750 41.65 0.35 -13.90
CA PHE A 750 42.46 -0.79 -13.50
C PHE A 750 42.94 -0.65 -12.05
N ASP A 751 42.98 -1.78 -11.35
CA ASP A 751 43.38 -1.89 -9.94
C ASP A 751 44.79 -1.34 -9.67
N ASP A 752 44.87 -0.25 -8.91
CA ASP A 752 46.10 0.46 -8.52
C ASP A 752 47.06 -0.41 -7.69
N ALA A 753 46.57 -1.50 -7.08
CA ALA A 753 47.38 -2.37 -6.22
C ALA A 753 48.15 -3.46 -6.98
N VAL A 754 47.98 -3.58 -8.31
CA VAL A 754 48.63 -4.61 -9.12
C VAL A 754 49.74 -4.00 -9.97
N ASP A 755 50.98 -4.23 -9.55
CA ASP A 755 52.22 -3.83 -10.23
C ASP A 755 53.14 -5.07 -10.26
N SER A 756 53.31 -5.67 -11.44
CA SER A 756 53.95 -6.97 -11.63
C SER A 756 55.48 -6.91 -11.64
N ASP A 757 56.07 -5.79 -12.05
CA ASP A 757 57.51 -5.59 -12.09
C ASP A 757 58.05 -4.63 -11.02
N ASP A 758 57.16 -4.17 -10.12
CA ASP A 758 57.42 -3.34 -8.94
C ASP A 758 58.10 -1.99 -9.32
N ASP A 759 57.75 -1.41 -10.47
CA ASP A 759 58.34 -0.16 -10.96
C ASP A 759 57.59 1.11 -10.48
N GLY A 760 56.41 0.94 -9.88
CA GLY A 760 55.55 2.00 -9.37
C GLY A 760 54.46 2.46 -10.33
N VAL A 761 54.30 1.80 -11.49
CA VAL A 761 53.20 1.98 -12.43
C VAL A 761 52.33 0.71 -12.42
N PRO A 762 51.02 0.80 -12.10
CA PRO A 762 50.18 -0.39 -12.11
C PRO A 762 50.07 -1.04 -13.51
N ASP A 763 49.97 -2.37 -13.56
CA ASP A 763 49.95 -3.21 -14.76
C ASP A 763 48.95 -2.74 -15.84
N GLY A 764 47.85 -2.11 -15.40
CA GLY A 764 46.80 -1.59 -16.28
C GLY A 764 47.25 -0.42 -17.17
N CYS A 765 48.26 0.31 -16.74
CA CYS A 765 48.81 1.50 -17.40
C CYS A 765 50.33 1.41 -17.65
N ASP A 766 50.97 0.28 -17.33
CA ASP A 766 52.36 -0.06 -17.68
C ASP A 766 52.55 -0.16 -19.21
N ALA A 767 53.42 0.70 -19.74
CA ALA A 767 53.74 0.80 -21.16
C ALA A 767 54.93 -0.08 -21.59
N CYS A 768 55.83 -0.47 -20.66
CA CYS A 768 57.06 -1.21 -20.93
C CYS A 768 57.28 -2.41 -19.99
N ALA A 769 56.25 -3.24 -19.85
CA ALA A 769 56.25 -4.52 -19.11
C ALA A 769 57.60 -5.22 -18.92
N GLY A 770 58.03 -5.27 -17.66
CA GLY A 770 59.27 -5.89 -17.19
C GLY A 770 60.44 -4.90 -17.06
N TYR A 771 60.20 -3.61 -17.29
CA TYR A 771 61.18 -2.53 -17.24
C TYR A 771 60.52 -1.26 -16.68
N ASP A 772 61.32 -0.46 -15.97
CA ASP A 772 60.84 0.77 -15.30
C ASP A 772 60.45 1.85 -16.32
N ASP A 773 59.15 2.15 -16.40
CA ASP A 773 58.54 3.15 -17.28
C ASP A 773 59.06 4.58 -17.03
N ASN A 774 59.62 4.84 -15.85
CA ASN A 774 60.13 6.16 -15.48
C ASN A 774 61.56 6.42 -15.96
N VAL A 775 62.20 5.45 -16.61
CA VAL A 775 63.57 5.55 -17.11
C VAL A 775 63.58 5.77 -18.62
N ASP A 776 63.77 7.02 -19.00
CA ASP A 776 63.93 7.49 -20.39
C ASP A 776 65.19 8.38 -20.44
N SER A 777 66.29 7.80 -20.93
CA SER A 777 67.63 8.38 -20.85
C SER A 777 67.85 9.51 -21.85
N ASP A 778 67.19 9.48 -23.01
CA ASP A 778 67.35 10.48 -24.06
C ASP A 778 66.16 11.46 -24.16
N GLY A 779 65.05 11.15 -23.51
CA GLY A 779 63.90 12.03 -23.32
C GLY A 779 62.90 12.00 -24.47
N ASP A 780 62.88 10.90 -25.24
CA ASP A 780 62.07 10.75 -26.44
C ASP A 780 60.63 10.22 -26.18
N ALA A 781 60.33 9.92 -24.91
CA ALA A 781 59.08 9.35 -24.38
C ALA A 781 58.88 7.85 -24.65
N VAL A 782 59.95 7.10 -24.96
CA VAL A 782 60.01 5.64 -24.94
C VAL A 782 60.94 5.22 -23.81
N ALA A 783 60.49 4.33 -22.92
CA ALA A 783 61.33 3.86 -21.82
C ALA A 783 62.54 3.06 -22.33
N ASP A 784 63.71 3.21 -21.71
CA ASP A 784 65.00 2.61 -22.10
C ASP A 784 64.91 1.09 -22.35
N GLY A 785 64.04 0.39 -21.60
CA GLY A 785 63.84 -1.06 -21.72
C GLY A 785 63.17 -1.50 -23.03
N CYS A 786 62.46 -0.59 -23.66
CA CYS A 786 61.70 -0.77 -24.91
C CYS A 786 62.26 0.06 -26.08
N ASP A 787 63.33 0.81 -25.85
CA ASP A 787 63.96 1.71 -26.81
C ASP A 787 65.09 1.00 -27.61
N ASN A 788 65.02 1.06 -28.94
CA ASN A 788 66.05 0.54 -29.84
C ASN A 788 67.21 1.52 -30.12
N CYS A 789 67.15 2.74 -29.58
CA CYS A 789 68.26 3.69 -29.45
C CYS A 789 68.24 4.44 -28.09
N PRO A 790 68.50 3.77 -26.94
CA PRO A 790 68.39 4.34 -25.57
C PRO A 790 69.21 5.59 -25.22
N ALA A 791 69.94 6.16 -26.17
CA ALA A 791 70.79 7.33 -25.99
C ALA A 791 70.58 8.40 -27.07
N ASP A 792 69.74 8.16 -28.07
CA ASP A 792 69.57 8.99 -29.25
C ASP A 792 68.09 9.11 -29.65
N GLU A 793 67.47 10.25 -29.31
CA GLU A 793 66.02 10.46 -29.43
C GLU A 793 65.42 9.94 -30.75
N ASN A 794 64.57 8.91 -30.66
CA ASN A 794 63.84 8.35 -31.79
C ASN A 794 62.41 7.87 -31.43
N PRO A 795 61.48 8.80 -31.16
CA PRO A 795 60.13 8.44 -30.70
C PRO A 795 59.34 7.53 -31.66
N GLY A 796 59.78 7.45 -32.92
CA GLY A 796 59.21 6.59 -33.96
C GLY A 796 59.77 5.17 -34.01
N GLN A 797 60.86 4.88 -33.28
CA GLN A 797 61.50 3.57 -33.14
C GLN A 797 61.78 2.87 -34.48
N GLU A 798 62.07 3.63 -35.55
CA GLU A 798 62.27 3.03 -36.87
C GLU A 798 63.58 2.23 -36.95
N ASP A 799 63.49 0.97 -37.38
CA ASP A 799 64.60 0.04 -37.62
C ASP A 799 64.39 -0.62 -39.00
N ASN A 800 65.14 -0.16 -40.02
CA ASN A 800 64.88 -0.53 -41.42
C ASN A 800 65.35 -1.94 -41.77
N ASP A 801 66.42 -2.42 -41.15
CA ASP A 801 67.00 -3.73 -41.44
C ASP A 801 66.63 -4.80 -40.41
N ASN A 802 65.99 -4.40 -39.31
CA ASN A 802 65.45 -5.21 -38.23
C ASN A 802 66.55 -5.96 -37.45
N ASP A 803 67.69 -5.31 -37.22
CA ASP A 803 68.77 -5.87 -36.42
C ASP A 803 68.68 -5.55 -34.92
N GLY A 804 67.70 -4.73 -34.51
CA GLY A 804 67.45 -4.32 -33.13
C GLY A 804 68.13 -3.02 -32.72
N VAL A 805 68.82 -2.35 -33.64
CA VAL A 805 69.39 -1.00 -33.46
C VAL A 805 68.59 -0.03 -34.30
N GLY A 806 68.10 1.06 -33.71
CA GLY A 806 67.29 2.03 -34.46
C GLY A 806 68.10 2.79 -35.51
N ASN A 807 67.45 3.19 -36.60
CA ASN A 807 68.08 3.82 -37.77
C ASN A 807 68.96 5.03 -37.44
N ILE A 808 68.68 5.74 -36.35
CA ILE A 808 69.41 6.95 -35.97
C ILE A 808 70.76 6.64 -35.30
N CYS A 809 70.83 5.50 -34.59
CA CYS A 809 72.03 5.05 -33.88
C CYS A 809 72.73 3.87 -34.61
N ASP A 810 72.22 3.47 -35.78
CA ASP A 810 72.78 2.42 -36.62
C ASP A 810 73.84 2.95 -37.63
N ASN A 811 75.06 2.40 -37.57
CA ASN A 811 76.16 2.71 -38.48
C ASN A 811 76.11 1.94 -39.81
N CYS A 812 75.15 1.03 -39.99
CA CYS A 812 74.77 0.43 -41.27
C CYS A 812 73.23 0.28 -41.42
N PRO A 813 72.47 1.39 -41.59
CA PRO A 813 70.98 1.45 -41.54
C PRO A 813 70.16 0.54 -42.49
N ILE A 814 70.82 -0.24 -43.34
CA ILE A 814 70.20 -1.14 -44.32
C ILE A 814 70.87 -2.52 -44.36
N HIS A 815 71.84 -2.78 -43.49
CA HIS A 815 72.67 -3.98 -43.46
C HIS A 815 72.88 -4.46 -42.03
N THR A 816 72.06 -5.44 -41.63
CA THR A 816 72.00 -5.93 -40.24
C THR A 816 73.37 -6.17 -39.61
N ASN A 817 73.67 -5.45 -38.53
CA ASN A 817 74.88 -5.55 -37.74
C ASN A 817 74.64 -5.11 -36.29
N THR A 818 73.87 -5.89 -35.53
CA THR A 818 73.52 -5.59 -34.13
C THR A 818 74.72 -5.29 -33.20
N ASP A 819 75.94 -5.72 -33.57
CA ASP A 819 77.16 -5.43 -32.81
C ASP A 819 77.78 -4.05 -33.10
N GLN A 820 77.25 -3.34 -34.10
CA GLN A 820 77.62 -1.99 -34.53
C GLN A 820 79.14 -1.84 -34.72
N ALA A 821 79.81 -2.91 -35.16
CA ALA A 821 81.25 -2.92 -35.25
C ALA A 821 81.75 -1.99 -36.37
N ASP A 822 82.58 -1.02 -36.00
CA ASP A 822 83.26 -0.06 -36.89
C ASP A 822 84.76 -0.10 -36.53
N SER A 823 85.56 -0.77 -37.37
CA SER A 823 86.96 -1.09 -37.04
C SER A 823 87.89 0.11 -37.14
N ASP A 824 87.61 1.05 -38.06
CA ASP A 824 88.46 2.18 -38.35
C ASP A 824 87.91 3.52 -37.85
N GLN A 825 86.69 3.50 -37.29
CA GLN A 825 86.03 4.57 -36.55
C GLN A 825 85.67 5.77 -37.42
N ASP A 826 85.22 5.50 -38.65
CA ASP A 826 84.79 6.52 -39.58
C ASP A 826 83.28 6.80 -39.57
N GLY A 827 82.52 5.98 -38.82
CA GLY A 827 81.08 6.08 -38.67
C GLY A 827 80.29 5.17 -39.61
N VAL A 828 80.94 4.36 -40.44
CA VAL A 828 80.34 3.34 -41.30
C VAL A 828 80.65 1.96 -40.72
N GLY A 829 79.63 1.12 -40.52
CA GLY A 829 79.85 -0.21 -39.96
C GLY A 829 80.61 -1.13 -40.91
N ASN A 830 81.43 -2.02 -40.36
CA ASN A 830 82.30 -2.96 -41.09
C ASN A 830 81.57 -3.78 -42.18
N VAL A 831 80.27 -4.01 -42.02
CA VAL A 831 79.45 -4.80 -42.95
C VAL A 831 79.12 -4.01 -44.23
N CYS A 832 79.05 -2.69 -44.13
CA CYS A 832 78.73 -1.78 -45.22
C CYS A 832 79.90 -0.87 -45.62
N ASP A 833 81.09 -1.10 -45.06
CA ASP A 833 82.30 -0.33 -45.32
C ASP A 833 83.19 -0.98 -46.42
N ASN A 834 83.40 -0.25 -47.52
CA ASN A 834 84.26 -0.66 -48.64
C ASN A 834 85.76 -0.41 -48.43
N CYS A 835 86.16 0.22 -47.32
CA CYS A 835 87.53 0.27 -46.83
C CYS A 835 87.61 0.06 -45.31
N HIS A 836 87.06 -1.04 -44.81
CA HIS A 836 86.99 -1.48 -43.40
C HIS A 836 88.21 -1.35 -42.46
N GLN A 837 89.37 -0.89 -42.93
CA GLN A 837 90.58 -0.63 -42.13
C GLN A 837 91.16 0.78 -42.34
N ILE A 838 90.57 1.58 -43.24
CA ILE A 838 91.05 2.90 -43.65
C ILE A 838 89.85 3.85 -43.72
N PRO A 839 89.74 4.82 -42.78
CA PRO A 839 88.57 5.67 -42.66
C PRO A 839 88.20 6.38 -43.96
N ASN A 840 87.00 6.10 -44.46
CA ASN A 840 86.43 6.68 -45.67
C ASN A 840 84.90 6.83 -45.54
N SER A 841 84.47 7.70 -44.63
CA SER A 841 83.04 7.92 -44.32
C SER A 841 82.15 8.27 -45.51
N ASP A 842 82.72 8.69 -46.65
CA ASP A 842 82.00 8.98 -47.89
C ASP A 842 81.83 7.77 -48.82
N GLN A 843 82.50 6.66 -48.52
CA GLN A 843 82.42 5.35 -49.19
C GLN A 843 82.62 5.46 -50.70
N ALA A 844 83.45 6.40 -51.15
CA ALA A 844 83.73 6.62 -52.57
C ALA A 844 84.42 5.40 -53.20
N ASP A 845 83.88 4.90 -54.31
CA ASP A 845 84.40 3.81 -55.14
C ASP A 845 84.19 4.22 -56.61
N SER A 846 85.24 4.80 -57.19
CA SER A 846 85.20 5.53 -58.45
C SER A 846 85.07 4.61 -59.67
N ASP A 847 85.57 3.39 -59.58
CA ASP A 847 85.48 2.41 -60.68
C ASP A 847 84.51 1.25 -60.43
N GLY A 848 83.98 1.15 -59.21
CA GLY A 848 82.89 0.24 -58.83
C GLY A 848 83.36 -1.20 -58.64
N ASP A 849 84.60 -1.42 -58.24
CA ASP A 849 85.15 -2.76 -58.04
C ASP A 849 84.87 -3.35 -56.64
N GLY A 850 84.41 -2.52 -55.70
CA GLY A 850 84.06 -2.90 -54.35
C GLY A 850 85.12 -2.57 -53.28
N PHE A 851 86.28 -2.04 -53.67
CA PHE A 851 87.22 -1.38 -52.77
C PHE A 851 87.05 0.13 -52.88
N GLY A 852 87.02 0.84 -51.76
CA GLY A 852 86.95 2.29 -51.79
C GLY A 852 88.25 2.93 -52.31
N ASP A 853 88.14 4.12 -52.91
CA ASP A 853 89.24 4.84 -53.56
C ASP A 853 90.50 5.03 -52.66
N LEU A 854 90.31 5.01 -51.34
CA LEU A 854 91.39 5.18 -50.35
C LEU A 854 92.18 3.89 -50.06
N CYS A 855 91.59 2.72 -50.30
CA CYS A 855 92.21 1.41 -50.08
C CYS A 855 92.41 0.61 -51.38
N ASP A 856 92.02 1.17 -52.52
CA ASP A 856 92.23 0.62 -53.86
C ASP A 856 93.62 0.98 -54.40
N ASN A 857 94.39 -0.02 -54.84
CA ASN A 857 95.71 0.16 -55.45
C ASN A 857 95.66 0.60 -56.93
N CYS A 858 94.48 0.60 -57.56
CA CYS A 858 94.19 1.20 -58.85
C CYS A 858 92.85 1.97 -58.85
N PRO A 859 92.72 3.11 -58.13
CA PRO A 859 91.44 3.79 -57.80
C PRO A 859 90.52 4.23 -58.95
N ASN A 860 90.92 4.04 -60.20
CA ASN A 860 90.14 4.42 -61.38
C ASN A 860 90.09 3.30 -62.43
N THR A 861 90.63 2.12 -62.11
CA THR A 861 90.76 0.99 -63.02
C THR A 861 90.35 -0.31 -62.33
N TRP A 862 89.08 -0.68 -62.54
CA TRP A 862 88.44 -1.86 -61.95
C TRP A 862 89.37 -3.07 -61.80
N ASN A 863 89.66 -3.45 -60.55
CA ASN A 863 90.56 -4.55 -60.22
C ASN A 863 90.25 -5.16 -58.85
N PRO A 864 89.11 -5.86 -58.69
CA PRO A 864 88.65 -6.35 -57.38
C PRO A 864 89.55 -7.45 -56.77
N GLY A 865 90.57 -7.89 -57.50
CA GLY A 865 91.60 -8.79 -56.99
C GLY A 865 92.75 -8.07 -56.25
N GLN A 866 92.88 -6.75 -56.43
CA GLN A 866 93.90 -5.88 -55.83
C GLN A 866 95.31 -6.48 -55.93
N GLU A 867 95.61 -7.11 -57.07
CA GLU A 867 96.91 -7.76 -57.33
C GLU A 867 97.99 -6.69 -57.52
N ASP A 868 99.08 -6.83 -56.77
CA ASP A 868 100.30 -6.01 -56.84
C ASP A 868 101.46 -6.98 -56.59
N GLU A 869 102.00 -7.58 -57.67
CA GLU A 869 103.03 -8.62 -57.59
C GLU A 869 104.35 -8.05 -57.06
N ASN A 870 104.60 -6.75 -57.27
CA ASN A 870 105.86 -6.11 -56.91
C ASN A 870 105.83 -5.44 -55.51
N GLU A 871 104.65 -5.32 -54.90
CA GLU A 871 104.33 -4.74 -53.58
C GLU A 871 104.74 -3.26 -53.42
N ASP A 872 104.68 -2.46 -54.49
CA ASP A 872 105.01 -1.03 -54.44
C ASP A 872 103.82 -0.11 -54.14
N GLY A 873 102.60 -0.67 -54.09
CA GLY A 873 101.37 0.03 -53.76
C GLY A 873 100.59 0.55 -54.97
N VAL A 874 101.05 0.30 -56.20
CA VAL A 874 100.30 0.51 -57.43
C VAL A 874 99.93 -0.85 -58.01
N GLY A 875 98.66 -1.09 -58.31
CA GLY A 875 98.23 -2.41 -58.79
C GLY A 875 98.78 -2.75 -60.18
N ASP A 876 99.00 -4.04 -60.42
CA ASP A 876 99.64 -4.57 -61.65
C ASP A 876 98.94 -4.09 -62.93
N VAL A 877 97.62 -3.83 -62.86
CA VAL A 877 96.80 -3.43 -64.02
C VAL A 877 96.90 -1.95 -64.38
N CYS A 878 97.41 -1.11 -63.47
CA CYS A 878 97.59 0.33 -63.69
C CYS A 878 99.07 0.78 -63.66
N GLU A 879 100.00 -0.18 -63.68
CA GLU A 879 101.45 0.06 -63.78
C GLU A 879 101.91 0.42 -65.22
N TRP A 880 102.92 1.28 -65.36
CA TRP A 880 103.44 1.81 -66.64
C TRP A 880 104.82 1.22 -67.02
N ILE A 881 105.17 1.21 -68.31
CA ILE A 881 106.40 0.54 -68.83
C ILE A 881 107.51 1.56 -69.15
N CYS A 882 108.70 1.37 -68.57
CA CYS A 882 109.87 2.22 -68.84
C CYS A 882 110.36 2.11 -70.30
N GLY A 883 110.45 3.25 -70.99
CA GLY A 883 110.84 3.39 -72.40
C GLY A 883 109.68 3.40 -73.40
N ASP A 884 108.45 3.17 -72.95
CA ASP A 884 107.23 3.24 -73.75
C ASP A 884 106.60 4.64 -73.62
N CYS A 885 107.31 5.63 -74.13
CA CYS A 885 107.03 7.04 -73.83
C CYS A 885 105.73 7.56 -74.44
N ASN A 886 105.20 6.84 -75.43
CA ASN A 886 103.90 7.15 -76.02
C ASN A 886 102.76 6.29 -75.43
N ALA A 887 103.05 5.46 -74.42
CA ALA A 887 102.14 4.55 -73.73
C ALA A 887 101.39 3.59 -74.67
N ASP A 888 102.04 3.12 -75.75
CA ASP A 888 101.42 2.17 -76.69
C ASP A 888 101.67 0.69 -76.35
N GLY A 889 102.37 0.46 -75.24
CA GLY A 889 102.74 -0.83 -74.69
C GLY A 889 104.02 -1.42 -75.28
N ASN A 890 104.74 -0.72 -76.16
CA ASN A 890 105.90 -1.28 -76.86
C ASN A 890 107.06 -0.29 -76.99
N VAL A 891 108.18 -0.59 -76.32
CA VAL A 891 109.42 0.18 -76.46
C VAL A 891 110.04 0.02 -77.86
N ASN A 892 109.88 1.01 -78.73
CA ASN A 892 110.33 0.98 -80.12
C ASN A 892 110.83 2.35 -80.64
N VAL A 893 111.09 2.47 -81.95
CA VAL A 893 111.63 3.71 -82.54
C VAL A 893 110.65 4.88 -82.44
N SER A 894 109.35 4.60 -82.33
CA SER A 894 108.30 5.60 -82.19
C SER A 894 108.43 6.36 -80.88
N ASP A 895 108.85 5.68 -79.81
CA ASP A 895 109.12 6.25 -78.49
C ASP A 895 110.32 7.20 -78.51
N ALA A 896 111.37 6.80 -79.22
CA ALA A 896 112.49 7.69 -79.46
C ALA A 896 112.07 8.97 -80.22
N VAL A 897 111.17 8.83 -81.20
CA VAL A 897 110.60 9.99 -81.93
C VAL A 897 109.68 10.81 -81.01
N PHE A 898 108.96 10.17 -80.09
CA PHE A 898 108.11 10.82 -79.11
C PHE A 898 108.95 11.71 -78.18
N ILE A 899 110.03 11.18 -77.60
CA ILE A 899 111.00 11.96 -76.82
C ILE A 899 111.59 13.11 -77.64
N ILE A 900 111.97 12.87 -78.91
CA ILE A 900 112.52 13.94 -79.77
C ILE A 900 111.50 15.06 -79.97
N ASN A 901 110.23 14.72 -80.20
CA ASN A 901 109.17 15.71 -80.38
C ASN A 901 108.92 16.49 -79.08
N PHE A 902 108.87 15.81 -77.93
CA PHE A 902 108.80 16.44 -76.62
C PHE A 902 109.95 17.44 -76.42
N VAL A 903 111.20 17.00 -76.57
CA VAL A 903 112.40 17.78 -76.26
C VAL A 903 112.65 18.95 -77.23
N PHE A 904 112.42 18.77 -78.54
CA PHE A 904 112.80 19.79 -79.54
C PHE A 904 111.64 20.54 -80.18
N VAL A 905 110.45 19.94 -80.21
CA VAL A 905 109.29 20.46 -80.97
C VAL A 905 108.18 20.93 -80.03
N GLY A 906 108.28 20.65 -78.73
CA GLY A 906 107.25 20.96 -77.73
C GLY A 906 106.04 20.02 -77.82
N GLY A 907 106.27 18.75 -78.16
CA GLY A 907 105.26 17.69 -78.06
C GLY A 907 104.87 17.41 -76.61
N SER A 908 103.84 16.57 -76.41
CA SER A 908 103.42 16.14 -75.07
C SER A 908 104.55 15.45 -74.32
N GLU A 909 104.60 15.64 -73.01
CA GLU A 909 105.54 14.91 -72.16
C GLU A 909 105.16 13.42 -72.05
N PRO A 910 106.15 12.52 -71.87
CA PRO A 910 105.86 11.15 -71.48
C PRO A 910 105.12 11.14 -70.14
N GLU A 911 104.16 10.24 -69.98
CA GLU A 911 103.35 10.14 -68.77
C GLU A 911 103.38 8.69 -68.25
N PRO A 912 103.99 8.43 -67.07
CA PRO A 912 104.73 9.43 -66.29
C PRO A 912 106.04 9.81 -66.98
N MET A 913 106.60 10.96 -66.60
CA MET A 913 107.82 11.51 -67.21
C MET A 913 108.97 10.50 -67.20
N GLU A 914 109.04 9.72 -66.13
CA GLU A 914 110.01 8.67 -65.87
C GLU A 914 110.00 7.62 -66.98
N SER A 915 108.86 7.34 -67.64
CA SER A 915 108.79 6.44 -68.80
C SER A 915 109.69 6.87 -69.97
N GLY A 916 110.07 8.15 -70.03
CA GLY A 916 111.01 8.71 -71.01
C GLY A 916 112.48 8.61 -70.63
N GLU A 917 112.81 8.28 -69.39
CA GLU A 917 114.14 8.44 -68.79
C GLU A 917 114.95 7.15 -68.87
N VAL A 918 115.10 6.61 -70.09
CA VAL A 918 115.55 5.22 -70.29
C VAL A 918 117.02 4.96 -69.94
N ASN A 919 117.82 6.02 -69.80
CA ASN A 919 119.26 5.90 -69.53
C ASN A 919 119.66 6.18 -68.07
N CYS A 920 118.71 6.57 -67.22
CA CYS A 920 118.92 6.80 -65.78
C CYS A 920 119.96 7.88 -65.42
N ASP A 921 120.10 8.92 -66.26
CA ASP A 921 120.91 10.10 -65.96
C ASP A 921 120.16 11.22 -65.22
N GLY A 922 118.86 11.02 -64.96
CA GLY A 922 117.99 11.87 -64.17
C GLY A 922 117.28 12.95 -64.97
N GLY A 923 117.19 12.84 -66.29
CA GLY A 923 116.31 13.71 -67.06
C GLY A 923 116.07 13.31 -68.50
N VAL A 924 114.81 13.31 -68.92
CA VAL A 924 114.40 12.98 -70.29
C VAL A 924 114.92 14.00 -71.30
N ASN A 925 115.90 13.60 -72.10
CA ASN A 925 116.54 14.46 -73.09
C ASN A 925 116.88 13.70 -74.38
N VAL A 926 117.59 14.36 -75.31
CA VAL A 926 117.93 13.74 -76.60
C VAL A 926 118.78 12.48 -76.47
N SER A 927 119.54 12.34 -75.37
CA SER A 927 120.34 11.15 -75.13
C SER A 927 119.47 9.91 -74.87
N ASP A 928 118.30 10.06 -74.26
CA ASP A 928 117.31 8.98 -74.05
C ASP A 928 116.71 8.49 -75.37
N ALA A 929 116.34 9.41 -76.25
CA ALA A 929 115.90 9.03 -77.60
C ALA A 929 116.99 8.27 -78.37
N VAL A 930 118.25 8.68 -78.25
CA VAL A 930 119.39 7.98 -78.85
C VAL A 930 119.61 6.62 -78.18
N TYR A 931 119.37 6.51 -76.88
CA TYR A 931 119.48 5.27 -76.11
C TYR A 931 118.44 4.25 -76.58
N ILE A 932 117.17 4.63 -76.70
CA ILE A 932 116.10 3.79 -77.27
C ILE A 932 116.48 3.32 -78.69
N ILE A 933 116.96 4.23 -79.57
CA ILE A 933 117.39 3.85 -80.93
C ILE A 933 118.52 2.82 -80.90
N ASN A 934 119.52 2.97 -80.03
CA ASN A 934 120.62 2.02 -79.92
C ASN A 934 120.17 0.67 -79.35
N TYR A 935 119.29 0.67 -78.35
CA TYR A 935 118.68 -0.55 -77.80
C TYR A 935 117.94 -1.32 -78.89
N VAL A 936 117.06 -0.63 -79.64
CA VAL A 936 116.21 -1.25 -80.66
C VAL A 936 116.99 -1.73 -81.89
N PHE A 937 118.02 -1.00 -82.37
CA PHE A 937 118.66 -1.29 -83.67
C PHE A 937 120.10 -1.83 -83.63
N VAL A 938 120.87 -1.59 -82.56
CA VAL A 938 122.33 -1.86 -82.54
C VAL A 938 122.72 -2.83 -81.41
N SER A 939 121.74 -3.53 -80.84
CA SER A 939 121.92 -4.42 -79.68
C SER A 939 122.53 -3.70 -78.47
N GLY A 940 122.03 -2.48 -78.20
CA GLY A 940 122.30 -1.75 -76.96
C GLY A 940 121.76 -2.47 -75.72
N SER A 941 122.11 -1.96 -74.55
CA SER A 941 121.55 -2.45 -73.27
C SER A 941 120.08 -2.05 -73.17
N GLU A 942 119.27 -2.87 -72.50
CA GLU A 942 117.86 -2.56 -72.21
C GLU A 942 117.74 -1.24 -71.42
N PRO A 943 116.65 -0.47 -71.60
CA PRO A 943 116.30 0.63 -70.72
C PRO A 943 116.45 0.20 -69.27
N CYS A 944 116.95 1.09 -68.41
CA CYS A 944 116.96 0.78 -66.99
C CYS A 944 115.54 0.51 -66.52
N SER A 945 115.35 -0.27 -65.46
CA SER A 945 114.08 -0.25 -64.74
C SER A 945 113.94 1.16 -64.17
N CYS A 946 113.12 2.01 -64.79
CA CYS A 946 112.75 3.29 -64.22
C CYS A 946 112.16 2.98 -62.83
N LYS A 947 112.83 3.44 -61.78
CA LYS A 947 112.38 3.26 -60.40
C LYS A 947 111.91 4.58 -59.85
#